data_AF-A0A1H5ZCX8-F1
#
_entry.id   AF-A0A1H5ZCX8-F1
#
_cell.length_a   1.000
_cell.length_b   1.000
_cell.length_c   1.000
_cell.angle_alpha   90.00
_cell.angle_beta   90.00
_cell.angle_gamma   90.00
#
_symmetry.space_group_name_H-M   'P 1'
#
loop_
_entity.id
_entity.type
_entity.pdbx_description
1 polymer ?
#
loop_
_entity_poly.entity_id
_entity_poly.type
_entity_poly.pdbx_seq_one_letter_code
_entity_poly.pdbx_strand_id
1 'polypeptide(L)'
;MNKSLILSFLISLMVLGGCSQIELDQTNKIDEGEVLEIKDQELSFSIFQIVSIDLGKTTFSDGQILGTTLEGEKIDLIIEDNILTFMVPKLNQGSYKLVFKENNTPFNILFEVKPHTLSGAPSGFVESLVTQSQERIQDLERTKDLLVGEKKVLLESDISILKKQNEDLIAKMALLKESELADMAYFLEANREWMDEVVAALAEFNSALPNGRILNDHRINIEERSSLLMQKFTKAVIAVVKHIPKIVTAASLGFAGGSVIPIVGSFAGAVLGAGWAVGNLMLDIKELFAQIDANAEFVQQVADDAMESRYRLMNYVFENGKDYELFVSRNYRTLYKGDESSTNPEVKNYLSSFSQLLTDWVKVELKLSLGLGYQPTNPATLPTFTSKSSLVHSDHLSIAGITNSKVTGSAKKENGSLFLTFKTDEKETQEFEFKLVYQNQDFGRLEKSLSAEVKIQGPEYGTYTDPRDGNVYKTVKIGTQTWFAENLRYAGNIPQVASKEEWLKIYYNKTSQPAWVYYNNDPNYNSVYGKLYNWYAVNTGSLCPQGWHIPTFEEWKYLRDFLGGYLVGGGKMKSQTGWNAPNQGATNESGFSGLPGGERYFNSNAAFYGLGKYGFWWSSSTRDDRDAYSFSLYYTDSNPYLVYYEKVRAQSCRCIKD
;
A
#
# COMPACT_ATOMS: atom_id res chain seq x y z
N MET A 1 -26.66 32.47 -35.85
CA MET A 1 -25.62 32.73 -36.87
C MET A 1 -24.91 31.42 -37.15
N ASN A 2 -25.12 30.90 -38.36
CA ASN A 2 -24.57 29.67 -38.92
C ASN A 2 -23.05 29.72 -39.08
N LYS A 3 -22.39 28.56 -38.97
CA LYS A 3 -21.45 28.01 -39.97
C LYS A 3 -21.32 26.49 -39.82
N SER A 4 -22.34 25.80 -40.34
CA SER A 4 -22.26 24.52 -41.06
C SER A 4 -22.36 24.86 -42.56
N LEU A 5 -21.83 24.01 -43.46
CA LEU A 5 -21.83 24.00 -44.96
C LEU A 5 -20.37 23.93 -45.48
N ILE A 6 -19.92 22.99 -46.34
CA ILE A 6 -20.56 22.21 -47.40
C ILE A 6 -19.84 20.88 -47.66
N LEU A 7 -20.65 19.84 -47.84
CA LEU A 7 -20.38 18.55 -48.47
C LEU A 7 -20.96 18.59 -49.90
N SER A 8 -20.33 17.88 -50.85
CA SER A 8 -20.86 17.39 -52.14
C SER A 8 -20.94 18.37 -53.33
N PHE A 9 -20.15 18.11 -54.40
CA PHE A 9 -20.63 17.68 -55.72
C PHE A 9 -19.50 17.52 -56.77
N LEU A 10 -19.70 16.56 -57.70
CA LEU A 10 -19.01 16.28 -58.99
C LEU A 10 -17.69 15.50 -58.89
N ILE A 11 -17.45 14.39 -59.60
CA ILE A 11 -17.75 14.12 -61.02
C ILE A 11 -18.02 12.62 -61.26
N SER A 12 -19.05 12.34 -62.08
CA SER A 12 -19.18 11.14 -62.90
C SER A 12 -19.40 11.60 -64.34
N LEU A 13 -18.50 11.29 -65.29
CA LEU A 13 -18.77 10.82 -66.67
C LEU A 13 -17.53 10.75 -67.60
N MET A 14 -17.59 9.77 -68.53
CA MET A 14 -16.81 9.50 -69.77
C MET A 14 -15.47 8.76 -69.61
N VAL A 15 -15.28 7.48 -69.99
CA VAL A 15 -15.50 6.73 -71.25
C VAL A 15 -14.51 7.09 -72.37
N LEU A 16 -13.47 6.26 -72.52
CA LEU A 16 -12.83 5.70 -73.74
C LEU A 16 -11.30 5.64 -73.61
N GLY A 17 -10.74 4.44 -73.71
CA GLY A 17 -9.34 4.25 -74.07
C GLY A 17 -8.71 2.97 -73.54
N GLY A 18 -8.74 1.90 -74.35
CA GLY A 18 -7.71 0.87 -74.31
C GLY A 18 -8.03 -0.40 -73.55
N CYS A 19 -8.71 -1.33 -74.21
CA CYS A 19 -8.52 -2.76 -73.98
C CYS A 19 -7.01 -3.06 -74.11
N SER A 20 -6.39 -3.54 -73.04
CA SER A 20 -5.30 -4.51 -73.16
C SER A 20 -5.61 -5.64 -72.18
N GLN A 21 -5.99 -6.78 -72.74
CA GLN A 21 -5.93 -8.05 -72.03
C GLN A 21 -4.44 -8.25 -71.68
N ILE A 22 -4.10 -8.09 -70.42
CA ILE A 22 -2.84 -8.64 -69.90
C ILE A 22 -3.11 -10.13 -69.74
N GLU A 23 -2.57 -10.92 -70.67
CA GLU A 23 -2.41 -12.35 -70.51
C GLU A 23 -1.70 -12.61 -69.17
N LEU A 24 -2.33 -13.44 -68.33
CA LEU A 24 -1.72 -13.99 -67.14
C LEU A 24 -0.59 -14.93 -67.58
N ASP A 25 0.62 -14.40 -67.62
CA ASP A 25 1.83 -15.21 -67.73
C ASP A 25 2.01 -16.02 -66.44
N GLN A 26 1.62 -17.29 -66.52
CA GLN A 26 1.92 -18.30 -65.52
C GLN A 26 3.41 -18.64 -65.61
N THR A 27 4.30 -17.84 -65.01
CA THR A 27 5.61 -18.27 -64.45
C THR A 27 6.40 -17.11 -63.82
N ASN A 28 5.83 -16.34 -62.89
CA ASN A 28 6.65 -15.54 -61.98
C ASN A 28 7.21 -16.45 -60.87
N LYS A 29 8.36 -17.10 -61.12
CA LYS A 29 9.13 -17.73 -60.05
C LYS A 29 9.56 -16.65 -59.04
N ILE A 30 9.07 -16.76 -57.81
CA ILE A 30 9.52 -15.93 -56.70
C ILE A 30 11.02 -16.24 -56.49
N ASP A 31 11.88 -15.22 -56.60
CA ASP A 31 13.31 -15.36 -56.31
C ASP A 31 13.49 -15.73 -54.84
N GLU A 32 14.04 -16.91 -54.58
CA GLU A 32 14.12 -17.48 -53.24
C GLU A 32 15.05 -16.66 -52.33
N GLY A 33 16.02 -15.92 -52.88
CA GLY A 33 16.94 -15.11 -52.09
C GLY A 33 17.84 -15.89 -51.12
N GLU A 34 18.57 -15.16 -50.27
CA GLU A 34 19.48 -15.76 -49.28
C GLU A 34 18.69 -16.40 -48.11
N VAL A 35 19.03 -17.63 -47.75
CA VAL A 35 18.42 -18.32 -46.59
C VAL A 35 18.99 -17.70 -45.32
N LEU A 36 18.14 -17.14 -44.47
CA LEU A 36 18.54 -16.65 -43.16
C LEU A 36 18.70 -17.82 -42.20
N GLU A 37 19.91 -18.03 -41.69
CA GLU A 37 20.16 -18.99 -40.62
C GLU A 37 19.60 -18.47 -39.29
N ILE A 38 18.41 -18.93 -38.92
CA ILE A 38 17.86 -18.71 -37.58
C ILE A 38 18.41 -19.80 -36.65
N LYS A 39 19.19 -19.39 -35.64
CA LYS A 39 19.77 -20.31 -34.66
C LYS A 39 18.91 -20.35 -33.41
N ASP A 40 18.86 -21.54 -32.80
CA ASP A 40 18.28 -21.75 -31.47
C ASP A 40 16.78 -21.41 -31.33
N GLN A 41 16.03 -21.36 -32.43
CA GLN A 41 14.57 -21.21 -32.44
C GLN A 41 13.91 -22.35 -33.23
N GLU A 42 12.87 -22.94 -32.65
CA GLU A 42 12.04 -23.93 -33.35
C GLU A 42 11.13 -23.21 -34.35
N LEU A 43 11.32 -23.49 -35.64
CA LEU A 43 10.55 -22.88 -36.73
C LEU A 43 9.38 -23.77 -37.16
N SER A 44 8.59 -24.23 -36.19
CA SER A 44 7.48 -25.14 -36.44
C SER A 44 6.25 -24.72 -35.63
N PHE A 45 5.24 -24.20 -36.33
CA PHE A 45 4.22 -23.31 -35.80
C PHE A 45 2.79 -23.79 -36.11
N SER A 46 1.84 -23.33 -35.32
CA SER A 46 0.42 -23.54 -35.57
C SER A 46 -0.16 -22.45 -36.48
N ILE A 47 -1.23 -22.77 -37.21
CA ILE A 47 -2.02 -21.74 -37.91
C ILE A 47 -2.51 -20.69 -36.91
N PHE A 48 -2.56 -19.44 -37.35
CA PHE A 48 -2.92 -18.25 -36.55
C PHE A 48 -2.03 -17.95 -35.34
N GLN A 49 -0.94 -18.70 -35.13
CA GLN A 49 0.07 -18.36 -34.12
C GLN A 49 0.77 -17.06 -34.52
N ILE A 50 0.92 -16.14 -33.56
CA ILE A 50 1.80 -14.98 -33.73
C ILE A 50 3.21 -15.40 -33.31
N VAL A 51 4.11 -15.40 -34.29
CA VAL A 51 5.49 -15.83 -34.14
C VAL A 51 6.40 -14.62 -34.11
N SER A 52 7.50 -14.70 -33.37
CA SER A 52 8.54 -13.67 -33.32
C SER A 52 9.89 -14.35 -33.50
N ILE A 53 10.62 -13.96 -34.53
CA ILE A 53 11.85 -14.58 -34.99
C ILE A 53 12.97 -13.55 -34.86
N ASP A 54 14.05 -13.90 -34.17
CA ASP A 54 15.26 -13.07 -34.15
C ASP A 54 16.00 -13.27 -35.47
N LEU A 55 16.13 -12.20 -36.26
CA LEU A 55 16.80 -12.25 -37.57
C LEU A 55 18.33 -12.37 -37.47
N GLY A 56 18.86 -12.43 -36.25
CA GLY A 56 20.25 -12.73 -35.95
C GLY A 56 21.16 -11.52 -36.17
N LYS A 57 22.30 -11.74 -36.86
CA LYS A 57 23.33 -10.71 -37.04
C LYS A 57 23.04 -9.71 -38.14
N THR A 58 22.23 -10.09 -39.12
CA THR A 58 21.85 -9.20 -40.22
C THR A 58 20.84 -8.21 -39.69
N THR A 59 21.12 -6.91 -39.82
CA THR A 59 20.22 -5.84 -39.37
C THR A 59 19.24 -5.46 -40.47
N PHE A 60 17.96 -5.42 -40.12
CA PHE A 60 16.87 -5.02 -41.01
C PHE A 60 16.27 -3.68 -40.56
N SER A 61 15.66 -2.94 -41.49
CA SER A 61 14.99 -1.68 -41.17
C SER A 61 13.67 -1.96 -40.43
N ASP A 62 13.38 -1.17 -39.41
CA ASP A 62 12.09 -1.24 -38.72
C ASP A 62 10.95 -0.84 -39.66
N GLY A 63 9.85 -1.59 -39.61
CA GLY A 63 8.65 -1.27 -40.38
C GLY A 63 7.79 -2.47 -40.74
N GLN A 64 6.73 -2.18 -41.51
CA GLN A 64 5.87 -3.20 -42.10
C GLN A 64 6.36 -3.52 -43.51
N ILE A 65 6.54 -4.81 -43.79
CA ILE A 65 6.91 -5.32 -45.12
C ILE A 65 5.97 -6.44 -45.54
N LEU A 66 5.87 -6.66 -46.86
CA LEU A 66 5.06 -7.75 -47.40
C LEU A 66 5.95 -8.97 -47.66
N GLY A 67 5.64 -10.06 -46.98
CA GLY A 67 6.17 -11.39 -47.26
C GLY A 67 5.28 -12.18 -48.21
N THR A 68 5.83 -13.21 -48.83
CA THR A 68 5.07 -14.17 -49.66
C THR A 68 5.64 -15.57 -49.48
N THR A 69 4.79 -16.58 -49.36
CA THR A 69 5.20 -17.98 -49.48
C THR A 69 5.53 -18.33 -50.93
N LEU A 70 6.23 -19.44 -51.20
CA LEU A 70 6.45 -19.88 -52.58
C LEU A 70 5.16 -20.29 -53.29
N GLU A 71 4.16 -20.69 -52.52
CA GLU A 71 2.83 -21.06 -52.97
C GLU A 71 1.95 -19.83 -53.29
N GLY A 72 2.42 -18.63 -52.94
CA GLY A 72 1.83 -17.35 -53.33
C GLY A 72 0.94 -16.69 -52.27
N GLU A 73 0.87 -17.25 -51.06
CA GLU A 73 0.17 -16.61 -49.93
C GLU A 73 0.96 -15.40 -49.44
N LYS A 74 0.27 -14.27 -49.33
CA LYS A 74 0.83 -13.02 -48.82
C LYS A 74 0.74 -12.98 -47.29
N ILE A 75 1.81 -12.52 -46.65
CA ILE A 75 1.93 -12.45 -45.19
C ILE A 75 2.43 -11.06 -44.83
N ASP A 76 1.70 -10.36 -43.98
CA ASP A 76 2.16 -9.09 -43.42
C ASP A 76 3.20 -9.36 -42.34
N LEU A 77 4.37 -8.74 -42.50
CA LEU A 77 5.52 -8.89 -41.64
C LEU A 77 5.80 -7.57 -40.94
N ILE A 78 6.10 -7.63 -39.65
CA ILE A 78 6.55 -6.49 -38.86
C ILE A 78 7.99 -6.78 -38.44
N ILE A 79 8.90 -5.87 -38.73
CA ILE A 79 10.27 -5.90 -38.21
C ILE A 79 10.39 -4.74 -37.23
N GLU A 80 10.74 -5.03 -35.99
CA GLU A 80 11.10 -4.03 -34.98
C GLU A 80 12.27 -4.56 -34.16
N ASP A 81 13.31 -3.76 -33.96
CA ASP A 81 14.48 -4.13 -33.15
C ASP A 81 15.12 -5.46 -33.61
N ASN A 82 15.13 -5.68 -34.94
CA ASN A 82 15.59 -6.91 -35.61
C ASN A 82 14.78 -8.20 -35.31
N ILE A 83 13.61 -8.05 -34.71
CA ILE A 83 12.66 -9.14 -34.47
C ILE A 83 11.60 -9.09 -35.58
N LEU A 84 11.51 -10.17 -36.34
CA LEU A 84 10.45 -10.38 -37.33
C LEU A 84 9.22 -11.03 -36.66
N THR A 85 8.11 -10.31 -36.63
CA THR A 85 6.84 -10.79 -36.08
C THR A 85 5.77 -10.88 -37.16
N PHE A 86 5.07 -12.01 -37.23
CA PHE A 86 3.94 -12.23 -38.13
C PHE A 86 2.96 -13.26 -37.58
N MET A 87 1.75 -13.29 -38.15
CA MET A 87 0.77 -14.35 -37.87
C MET A 87 0.85 -15.41 -38.96
N VAL A 88 0.97 -16.68 -38.57
CA VAL A 88 0.94 -17.80 -39.51
C VAL A 88 -0.46 -17.86 -40.16
N PRO A 89 -0.58 -17.78 -41.50
CA PRO A 89 -1.88 -17.84 -42.16
C PRO A 89 -2.50 -19.24 -42.07
N LYS A 90 -3.76 -19.37 -42.50
CA LYS A 90 -4.44 -20.68 -42.56
C LYS A 90 -3.86 -21.52 -43.69
N LEU A 91 -2.81 -22.27 -43.36
CA LEU A 91 -2.08 -23.14 -44.26
C LEU A 91 -2.36 -24.60 -43.96
N ASN A 92 -2.18 -25.47 -44.95
CA ASN A 92 -2.16 -26.91 -44.71
C ASN A 92 -0.88 -27.30 -43.98
N GLN A 93 -0.90 -28.43 -43.28
CA GLN A 93 0.31 -28.98 -42.67
C GLN A 93 1.40 -29.20 -43.74
N GLY A 94 2.63 -28.74 -43.46
CA GLY A 94 3.74 -28.87 -44.38
C GLY A 94 4.85 -27.86 -44.15
N SER A 95 5.89 -27.92 -44.98
CA SER A 95 7.01 -26.99 -44.96
C SER A 95 6.78 -25.85 -45.95
N TYR A 96 7.04 -24.63 -45.51
CA TYR A 96 6.87 -23.40 -46.29
C TYR A 96 8.15 -22.58 -46.27
N LYS A 97 8.36 -21.83 -47.34
CA LYS A 97 9.44 -20.84 -47.46
C LYS A 97 8.83 -19.45 -47.50
N LEU A 98 8.98 -18.70 -46.42
CA LEU A 98 8.61 -17.30 -46.35
C LEU A 98 9.69 -16.45 -47.03
N VAL A 99 9.33 -15.73 -48.08
CA VAL A 99 10.23 -14.81 -48.79
C VAL A 99 9.83 -13.37 -48.52
N PHE A 100 10.79 -12.51 -48.21
CA PHE A 100 10.61 -11.06 -48.07
C PHE A 100 11.81 -10.29 -48.62
N LYS A 101 11.69 -8.98 -48.77
CA LYS A 101 12.75 -8.15 -49.38
C LYS A 101 13.12 -6.97 -48.49
N GLU A 102 14.41 -6.72 -48.37
CA GLU A 102 15.00 -5.51 -47.79
C GLU A 102 15.80 -4.80 -48.89
N ASN A 103 15.49 -3.54 -49.20
CA ASN A 103 16.15 -2.77 -50.26
C ASN A 103 16.26 -3.53 -51.62
N ASN A 104 15.19 -4.25 -52.00
CA ASN A 104 15.10 -5.15 -53.16
C ASN A 104 15.92 -6.45 -53.11
N THR A 105 16.71 -6.69 -52.06
CA THR A 105 17.39 -7.96 -51.85
C THR A 105 16.43 -8.97 -51.21
N PRO A 106 16.19 -10.14 -51.84
CA PRO A 106 15.32 -11.17 -51.28
C PRO A 106 16.02 -12.00 -50.20
N PHE A 107 15.28 -12.30 -49.14
CA PHE A 107 15.65 -13.18 -48.04
C PHE A 107 14.55 -14.20 -47.81
N ASN A 108 14.91 -15.38 -47.32
CA ASN A 108 13.91 -16.39 -46.96
C ASN A 108 14.14 -17.06 -45.60
N ILE A 109 13.03 -17.50 -45.02
CA ILE A 109 12.98 -18.29 -43.78
C ILE A 109 12.15 -19.55 -44.07
N LEU A 110 12.69 -20.71 -43.69
CA LEU A 110 12.00 -21.99 -43.75
C LEU A 110 11.25 -22.24 -42.46
N PHE A 111 9.96 -22.56 -42.54
CA PHE A 111 9.17 -22.94 -41.37
C PHE A 111 8.22 -24.11 -41.68
N GLU A 112 7.76 -24.80 -40.65
CA GLU A 112 6.79 -25.88 -40.76
C GLU A 112 5.47 -25.46 -40.11
N VAL A 113 4.35 -25.84 -40.73
CA VAL A 113 3.01 -25.71 -40.15
C VAL A 113 2.61 -27.05 -39.57
N LYS A 114 2.39 -27.10 -38.25
CA LYS A 114 1.98 -28.29 -37.50
C LYS A 114 0.46 -28.49 -37.52
N PRO A 115 -0.02 -29.73 -37.25
CA PRO A 115 -1.41 -29.96 -36.94
C PRO A 115 -1.81 -29.18 -35.69
N HIS A 116 -2.96 -28.51 -35.73
CA HIS A 116 -3.49 -27.81 -34.56
C HIS A 116 -4.73 -28.50 -34.03
N THR A 117 -4.70 -28.90 -32.76
CA THR A 117 -5.83 -29.53 -32.08
C THR A 117 -6.43 -28.56 -31.07
N LEU A 118 -7.73 -28.31 -31.16
CA LEU A 118 -8.45 -27.58 -30.12
C LEU A 118 -8.65 -28.48 -28.90
N SER A 119 -8.47 -27.91 -27.72
CA SER A 119 -8.69 -28.57 -26.42
C SER A 119 -10.18 -28.72 -26.07
N GLY A 120 -11.08 -28.06 -26.81
CA GLY A 120 -12.53 -28.13 -26.64
C GLY A 120 -13.32 -27.63 -27.84
N ALA A 121 -14.65 -27.68 -27.77
CA ALA A 121 -15.52 -27.20 -28.84
C ALA A 121 -15.48 -25.66 -28.97
N PRO A 122 -15.34 -25.09 -30.18
CA PRO A 122 -15.27 -23.64 -30.39
C PRO A 122 -16.39 -22.82 -29.73
N SER A 123 -17.62 -23.37 -29.71
CA SER A 123 -18.80 -22.72 -29.11
C SER A 123 -18.71 -22.54 -27.59
N GLY A 124 -17.93 -23.37 -26.89
CA GLY A 124 -17.74 -23.26 -25.44
C GLY A 124 -16.77 -22.15 -25.02
N PHE A 125 -15.98 -21.61 -25.96
CA PHE A 125 -15.01 -20.55 -25.66
C PHE A 125 -15.68 -19.21 -25.43
N VAL A 126 -16.65 -18.81 -26.27
CA VAL A 126 -17.21 -17.45 -26.29
C VAL A 126 -17.80 -17.03 -24.95
N GLU A 127 -18.62 -17.89 -24.33
CA GLU A 127 -19.24 -17.57 -23.04
C GLU A 127 -18.18 -17.38 -21.94
N SER A 128 -17.20 -18.27 -21.87
CA SER A 128 -16.11 -18.17 -20.89
C SER A 128 -15.29 -16.89 -21.04
N LEU A 129 -15.04 -16.48 -22.29
CA LEU A 129 -14.33 -15.26 -22.61
C LEU A 129 -15.12 -14.05 -22.13
N VAL A 130 -16.42 -13.96 -22.48
CA VAL A 130 -17.30 -12.86 -22.04
C VAL A 130 -17.28 -12.72 -20.51
N THR A 131 -17.42 -13.84 -19.78
CA THR A 131 -17.37 -13.83 -18.31
C THR A 131 -16.04 -13.28 -17.79
N GLN A 132 -14.91 -13.79 -18.30
CA GLN A 132 -13.58 -13.31 -17.88
C GLN A 132 -13.41 -11.80 -18.11
N SER A 133 -13.90 -11.28 -19.24
CA SER A 133 -13.77 -9.86 -19.51
C SER A 133 -14.64 -9.00 -18.58
N GLN A 134 -15.83 -9.48 -18.22
CA GLN A 134 -16.71 -8.78 -17.28
C GLN A 134 -16.06 -8.72 -15.88
N GLU A 135 -15.41 -9.79 -15.45
CA GLU A 135 -14.66 -9.85 -14.19
C GLU A 135 -13.52 -8.82 -14.19
N ARG A 136 -12.69 -8.80 -15.23
CA ARG A 136 -11.58 -7.84 -15.38
C ARG A 136 -12.06 -6.37 -15.35
N ILE A 137 -13.17 -6.08 -16.02
CA ILE A 137 -13.79 -4.74 -15.98
C ILE A 137 -14.22 -4.38 -14.55
N GLN A 138 -14.79 -5.32 -13.80
CA GLN A 138 -15.19 -5.08 -12.41
C GLN A 138 -13.99 -4.85 -11.49
N ASP A 139 -12.90 -5.59 -11.69
CA ASP A 139 -11.66 -5.41 -10.93
C ASP A 139 -11.01 -4.04 -11.20
N LEU A 140 -11.00 -3.60 -12.47
CA LEU A 140 -10.53 -2.27 -12.84
C LEU A 140 -11.40 -1.14 -12.25
N GLU A 141 -12.73 -1.31 -12.26
CA GLU A 141 -13.67 -0.38 -11.60
C GLU A 141 -13.44 -0.28 -10.09
N ARG A 142 -13.15 -1.40 -9.43
CA ARG A 142 -12.81 -1.43 -7.99
C ARG A 142 -11.49 -0.71 -7.72
N THR A 143 -10.49 -0.95 -8.57
CA THR A 143 -9.16 -0.35 -8.45
C THR A 143 -9.20 1.17 -8.65
N LYS A 144 -10.03 1.64 -9.58
CA LYS A 144 -10.25 3.07 -9.81
C LYS A 144 -10.66 3.82 -8.54
N ASP A 145 -11.44 3.21 -7.65
CA ASP A 145 -11.86 3.85 -6.41
C ASP A 145 -10.73 4.02 -5.38
N LEU A 146 -9.56 3.43 -5.63
CA LEU A 146 -8.34 3.68 -4.86
C LEU A 146 -7.61 4.96 -5.29
N LEU A 147 -7.88 5.46 -6.49
CA LEU A 147 -7.27 6.67 -7.04
C LEU A 147 -8.07 7.93 -6.69
N VAL A 148 -7.43 9.10 -6.77
CA VAL A 148 -8.03 10.41 -6.50
C VAL A 148 -7.63 11.42 -7.57
N GLY A 149 -8.42 12.49 -7.72
CA GLY A 149 -8.12 13.61 -8.60
C GLY A 149 -8.09 13.25 -10.08
N GLU A 150 -7.17 13.87 -10.83
CA GLU A 150 -7.04 13.73 -12.29
C GLU A 150 -6.81 12.28 -12.73
N LYS A 151 -6.01 11.52 -11.97
CA LYS A 151 -5.74 10.11 -12.26
C LYS A 151 -7.00 9.25 -12.28
N LYS A 152 -7.90 9.47 -11.31
CA LYS A 152 -9.19 8.77 -11.27
C LYS A 152 -10.02 9.09 -12.51
N VAL A 153 -10.09 10.36 -12.90
CA VAL A 153 -10.87 10.83 -14.06
C VAL A 153 -10.32 10.24 -15.37
N LEU A 154 -9.00 10.21 -15.54
CA LEU A 154 -8.36 9.60 -16.71
C LEU A 154 -8.65 8.10 -16.79
N LEU A 155 -8.54 7.38 -15.66
CA LEU A 155 -8.85 5.96 -15.63
C LEU A 155 -10.34 5.68 -15.90
N GLU A 156 -11.26 6.52 -15.42
CA GLU A 156 -12.69 6.43 -15.74
C GLU A 156 -12.96 6.54 -17.24
N SER A 157 -12.28 7.47 -17.91
CA SER A 157 -12.36 7.62 -19.36
C SER A 157 -11.88 6.37 -20.08
N ASP A 158 -10.71 5.85 -19.69
CA ASP A 158 -10.14 4.63 -20.27
C ASP A 158 -11.05 3.41 -20.05
N ILE A 159 -11.60 3.24 -18.85
CA ILE A 159 -12.57 2.18 -18.55
C ILE A 159 -13.78 2.28 -19.47
N SER A 160 -14.33 3.48 -19.69
CA SER A 160 -15.48 3.66 -20.59
C SER A 160 -15.15 3.29 -22.03
N ILE A 161 -13.96 3.61 -22.52
CA ILE A 161 -13.50 3.27 -23.88
C ILE A 161 -13.35 1.75 -24.01
N LEU A 162 -12.68 1.11 -23.05
CA LEU A 162 -12.43 -0.33 -23.05
C LEU A 162 -13.71 -1.14 -22.90
N LYS A 163 -14.66 -0.71 -22.06
CA LYS A 163 -15.99 -1.32 -21.96
C LYS A 163 -16.73 -1.31 -23.28
N LYS A 164 -16.78 -0.15 -23.95
CA LYS A 164 -17.45 -0.02 -25.25
C LYS A 164 -16.78 -0.91 -26.30
N GLN A 165 -15.45 -0.92 -26.37
CA GLN A 165 -14.71 -1.81 -27.26
C GLN A 165 -15.04 -3.28 -27.00
N ASN A 166 -15.16 -3.66 -25.73
CA ASN A 166 -15.53 -5.02 -25.36
C ASN A 166 -16.95 -5.37 -25.83
N GLU A 167 -17.92 -4.50 -25.58
CA GLU A 167 -19.31 -4.67 -26.04
C GLU A 167 -19.38 -4.80 -27.58
N ASP A 168 -18.62 -3.98 -28.32
CA ASP A 168 -18.54 -4.04 -29.77
C ASP A 168 -17.92 -5.36 -30.26
N LEU A 169 -16.90 -5.88 -29.58
CA LEU A 169 -16.30 -7.19 -29.87
C LEU A 169 -17.27 -8.33 -29.61
N ILE A 170 -17.99 -8.31 -28.47
CA ILE A 170 -19.02 -9.30 -28.12
C ILE A 170 -20.11 -9.33 -29.19
N ALA A 171 -20.59 -8.16 -29.61
CA ALA A 171 -21.59 -8.06 -30.67
C ALA A 171 -21.10 -8.65 -32.00
N LYS A 172 -19.83 -8.44 -32.36
CA LYS A 172 -19.23 -9.02 -33.58
C LYS A 172 -19.06 -10.54 -33.47
N MET A 173 -18.62 -11.04 -32.31
CA MET A 173 -18.47 -12.49 -32.07
C MET A 173 -19.81 -13.23 -32.18
N ALA A 174 -20.90 -12.62 -31.73
CA ALA A 174 -22.25 -13.19 -31.84
C ALA A 174 -22.74 -13.37 -33.30
N LEU A 175 -22.10 -12.70 -34.26
CA LEU A 175 -22.44 -12.77 -35.69
C LEU A 175 -21.57 -13.79 -36.46
N LEU A 176 -20.59 -14.42 -35.81
CA LEU A 176 -19.68 -15.35 -36.46
C LEU A 176 -20.37 -16.66 -36.83
N LYS A 177 -20.04 -17.18 -38.02
CA LYS A 177 -20.38 -18.55 -38.45
C LYS A 177 -19.52 -19.56 -37.70
N GLU A 178 -19.93 -20.82 -37.68
CA GLU A 178 -19.19 -21.91 -37.02
C GLU A 178 -17.73 -22.03 -37.49
N SER A 179 -17.47 -21.85 -38.80
CA SER A 179 -16.12 -21.85 -39.35
C SER A 179 -15.26 -20.68 -38.85
N GLU A 180 -15.87 -19.52 -38.62
CA GLU A 180 -15.19 -18.32 -38.11
C GLU A 180 -15.00 -18.40 -36.59
N LEU A 181 -15.95 -18.98 -35.86
CA LEU A 181 -15.78 -19.33 -34.45
C LEU A 181 -14.63 -20.31 -34.25
N ALA A 182 -14.49 -21.30 -35.14
CA ALA A 182 -13.34 -22.20 -35.13
C ALA A 182 -12.03 -21.45 -35.37
N ASP A 183 -11.96 -20.55 -36.36
CA ASP A 183 -10.76 -19.72 -36.62
C ASP A 183 -10.39 -18.84 -35.41
N MET A 184 -11.38 -18.30 -34.71
CA MET A 184 -11.18 -17.54 -33.47
C MET A 184 -10.61 -18.43 -32.34
N ALA A 185 -11.20 -19.60 -32.13
CA ALA A 185 -10.72 -20.56 -31.13
C ALA A 185 -9.30 -21.03 -31.45
N TYR A 186 -8.99 -21.27 -32.73
CA TYR A 186 -7.65 -21.62 -33.18
C TYR A 186 -6.64 -20.52 -32.86
N PHE A 187 -6.97 -19.26 -33.17
CA PHE A 187 -6.11 -18.12 -32.83
C PHE A 187 -5.82 -18.05 -31.32
N LEU A 188 -6.87 -18.12 -30.49
CA LEU A 188 -6.73 -17.97 -29.04
C LEU A 188 -5.90 -19.12 -28.44
N GLU A 189 -6.12 -20.36 -28.89
CA GLU A 189 -5.36 -21.52 -28.43
C GLU A 189 -3.89 -21.45 -28.88
N ALA A 190 -3.63 -21.10 -30.15
CA ALA A 190 -2.27 -20.99 -30.71
C ALA A 190 -1.43 -19.91 -30.03
N ASN A 191 -2.08 -18.92 -29.42
CA ASN A 191 -1.43 -17.81 -28.73
C ASN A 191 -1.54 -17.88 -27.20
N ARG A 192 -2.15 -18.95 -26.65
CA ARG A 192 -2.43 -19.07 -25.21
C ARG A 192 -1.17 -18.93 -24.37
N GLU A 193 -0.09 -19.63 -24.74
CA GLU A 193 1.13 -19.73 -23.92
C GLU A 193 1.69 -18.36 -23.52
N TRP A 194 1.88 -17.45 -24.47
CA TRP A 194 2.46 -16.14 -24.17
C TRP A 194 1.45 -15.21 -23.49
N MET A 195 0.16 -15.33 -23.82
CA MET A 195 -0.89 -14.57 -23.13
C MET A 195 -1.00 -14.96 -21.66
N ASP A 196 -0.99 -16.27 -21.38
CA ASP A 196 -1.01 -16.82 -20.02
C ASP A 196 0.25 -16.44 -19.24
N GLU A 197 1.43 -16.34 -19.88
CA GLU A 197 2.64 -15.83 -19.23
C GLU A 197 2.44 -14.40 -18.70
N VAL A 198 1.83 -13.51 -19.50
CA VAL A 198 1.54 -12.14 -19.07
C VAL A 198 0.49 -12.13 -17.96
N VAL A 199 -0.64 -12.81 -18.17
CA VAL A 199 -1.74 -12.87 -17.20
C VAL A 199 -1.26 -13.45 -15.85
N ALA A 200 -0.46 -14.52 -15.87
CA ALA A 200 0.07 -15.13 -14.65
C ALA A 200 1.01 -14.19 -13.89
N ALA A 201 1.87 -13.45 -14.60
CA ALA A 201 2.76 -12.47 -13.97
C ALA A 201 1.99 -11.31 -13.33
N LEU A 202 0.93 -10.83 -14.00
CA LEU A 202 0.03 -9.80 -13.46
C LEU A 202 -0.75 -10.30 -12.25
N ALA A 203 -1.30 -11.51 -12.31
CA ALA A 203 -2.02 -12.12 -11.19
C ALA A 203 -1.11 -12.32 -9.97
N GLU A 204 0.14 -12.72 -10.17
CA GLU A 204 1.13 -12.86 -9.10
C GLU A 204 1.42 -11.51 -8.41
N PHE A 205 1.56 -10.44 -9.19
CA PHE A 205 1.68 -9.09 -8.64
C PHE A 205 0.42 -8.67 -7.86
N ASN A 206 -0.76 -8.82 -8.46
CA ASN A 206 -2.02 -8.47 -7.81
C ASN A 206 -2.25 -9.24 -6.51
N SER A 207 -1.85 -10.52 -6.46
CA SER A 207 -1.94 -11.35 -5.25
C SER A 207 -1.06 -10.87 -4.09
N ALA A 208 0.02 -10.14 -4.37
CA ALA A 208 0.93 -9.60 -3.36
C ALA A 208 0.43 -8.27 -2.77
N LEU A 209 -0.53 -7.61 -3.44
CA LEU A 209 -1.08 -6.33 -3.02
C LEU A 209 -1.82 -6.43 -1.67
N PRO A 210 -1.79 -5.36 -0.86
CA PRO A 210 -2.48 -5.34 0.41
C PRO A 210 -4.01 -5.26 0.26
N ASN A 211 -4.71 -6.17 0.95
CA ASN A 211 -6.16 -6.08 1.15
C ASN A 211 -6.46 -4.96 2.16
N GLY A 212 -6.50 -3.71 1.69
CA GLY A 212 -6.86 -2.53 2.49
C GLY A 212 -5.67 -1.72 3.05
N ARG A 213 -5.98 -0.66 3.80
CA ARG A 213 -4.96 0.23 4.40
C ARG A 213 -4.26 -0.44 5.57
N ILE A 214 -3.13 -1.07 5.30
CA ILE A 214 -2.22 -1.57 6.34
C ILE A 214 -1.40 -0.38 6.85
N LEU A 215 -1.86 0.27 7.92
CA LEU A 215 -1.12 1.36 8.54
C LEU A 215 -0.81 1.02 10.00
N ASN A 216 0.49 0.94 10.31
CA ASN A 216 1.09 0.90 11.66
C ASN A 216 0.85 -0.35 12.52
N ASP A 217 0.90 -1.55 11.94
CA ASP A 217 1.02 -2.80 12.71
C ASP A 217 2.48 -3.30 12.66
N HIS A 218 3.17 -3.32 13.82
CA HIS A 218 4.53 -3.86 13.94
C HIS A 218 4.60 -5.37 13.72
N ARG A 219 3.46 -6.06 13.69
CA ARG A 219 3.35 -7.48 13.33
C ARG A 219 3.49 -7.73 11.83
N ILE A 220 3.43 -6.68 11.02
CA ILE A 220 3.54 -6.78 9.57
C ILE A 220 4.92 -6.27 9.17
N ASN A 221 5.72 -7.17 8.60
CA ASN A 221 7.05 -6.88 8.07
C ASN A 221 6.92 -6.07 6.77
N ILE A 222 6.85 -4.74 6.91
CA ILE A 222 6.65 -3.83 5.79
C ILE A 222 7.85 -3.87 4.83
N GLU A 223 9.06 -4.10 5.35
CA GLU A 223 10.28 -4.19 4.55
C GLU A 223 10.24 -5.35 3.56
N GLU A 224 9.97 -6.57 4.05
CA GLU A 224 9.85 -7.75 3.19
C GLU A 224 8.70 -7.61 2.20
N ARG A 225 7.60 -6.98 2.62
CA ARG A 225 6.44 -6.77 1.75
C ARG A 225 6.74 -5.81 0.60
N SER A 226 7.39 -4.69 0.89
CA SER A 226 7.77 -3.70 -0.12
C SER A 226 8.77 -4.28 -1.11
N SER A 227 9.76 -5.03 -0.63
CA SER A 227 10.72 -5.77 -1.47
C SER A 227 10.00 -6.78 -2.39
N LEU A 228 9.12 -7.62 -1.82
CA LEU A 228 8.33 -8.58 -2.59
C LEU A 228 7.48 -7.92 -3.68
N LEU A 229 6.80 -6.82 -3.36
CA LEU A 229 5.98 -6.07 -4.31
C LEU A 229 6.82 -5.50 -5.46
N MET A 230 7.99 -4.93 -5.15
CA MET A 230 8.91 -4.41 -6.17
C MET A 230 9.39 -5.52 -7.12
N GLN A 231 9.70 -6.71 -6.59
CA GLN A 231 10.11 -7.86 -7.40
C GLN A 231 8.97 -8.40 -8.27
N LYS A 232 7.76 -8.57 -7.71
CA LYS A 232 6.59 -9.04 -8.49
C LYS A 232 6.20 -8.06 -9.59
N PHE A 233 6.24 -6.76 -9.28
CA PHE A 233 6.02 -5.72 -10.28
C PHE A 233 7.03 -5.83 -11.41
N THR A 234 8.33 -5.87 -11.09
CA THR A 234 9.40 -5.97 -12.10
C THR A 234 9.21 -7.20 -12.99
N LYS A 235 8.81 -8.34 -12.41
CA LYS A 235 8.48 -9.56 -13.15
C LYS A 235 7.30 -9.36 -14.11
N ALA A 236 6.20 -8.75 -13.65
CA ALA A 236 5.04 -8.41 -14.47
C ALA A 236 5.42 -7.53 -15.66
N VAL A 237 6.25 -6.50 -15.42
CA VAL A 237 6.73 -5.61 -16.47
C VAL A 237 7.56 -6.36 -17.51
N ILE A 238 8.51 -7.19 -17.07
CA ILE A 238 9.35 -7.99 -17.97
C ILE A 238 8.49 -8.90 -18.84
N ALA A 239 7.46 -9.53 -18.27
CA ALA A 239 6.54 -10.39 -19.02
C ALA A 239 5.77 -9.60 -20.10
N VAL A 240 5.26 -8.40 -19.77
CA VAL A 240 4.58 -7.53 -20.74
C VAL A 240 5.56 -7.12 -21.85
N VAL A 241 6.70 -6.51 -21.48
CA VAL A 241 7.71 -5.99 -22.42
C VAL A 241 8.19 -7.07 -23.38
N LYS A 242 8.48 -8.27 -22.88
CA LYS A 242 8.91 -9.44 -23.67
C LYS A 242 7.97 -9.75 -24.83
N HIS A 243 6.66 -9.55 -24.65
CA HIS A 243 5.64 -9.91 -25.64
C HIS A 243 5.04 -8.71 -26.38
N ILE A 244 5.58 -7.50 -26.21
CA ILE A 244 5.10 -6.30 -26.92
C ILE A 244 5.05 -6.47 -28.44
N PRO A 245 6.05 -7.07 -29.12
CA PRO A 245 5.96 -7.30 -30.56
C PRO A 245 4.69 -8.10 -30.94
N LYS A 246 4.36 -9.14 -30.17
CA LYS A 246 3.15 -9.95 -30.40
C LYS A 246 1.88 -9.17 -30.12
N ILE A 247 1.85 -8.35 -29.07
CA ILE A 247 0.73 -7.47 -28.73
C ILE A 247 0.50 -6.45 -29.86
N VAL A 248 1.56 -5.84 -30.38
CA VAL A 248 1.53 -4.89 -31.49
C VAL A 248 0.99 -5.54 -32.77
N THR A 249 1.43 -6.75 -33.10
CA THR A 249 0.91 -7.51 -34.26
C THR A 249 -0.56 -7.87 -34.06
N ALA A 250 -0.95 -8.38 -32.89
CA ALA A 250 -2.35 -8.69 -32.59
C ALA A 250 -3.24 -7.43 -32.65
N ALA A 251 -2.75 -6.30 -32.13
CA ALA A 251 -3.45 -5.01 -32.19
C ALA A 251 -3.65 -4.55 -33.64
N SER A 252 -2.61 -4.68 -34.47
CA SER A 252 -2.66 -4.33 -35.90
C SER A 252 -3.69 -5.17 -36.65
N LEU A 253 -3.86 -6.45 -36.28
CA LEU A 253 -4.88 -7.32 -36.87
C LEU A 253 -6.29 -7.01 -36.37
N GLY A 254 -6.46 -6.88 -35.05
CA GLY A 254 -7.76 -6.79 -34.39
C GLY A 254 -8.41 -5.41 -34.36
N PHE A 255 -7.62 -4.33 -34.42
CA PHE A 255 -8.11 -2.95 -34.22
C PHE A 255 -7.98 -2.05 -35.45
N ALA A 256 -7.08 -2.31 -36.41
CA ALA A 256 -6.88 -1.48 -37.60
C ALA A 256 -7.94 -1.68 -38.72
N GLY A 257 -9.20 -1.96 -38.34
CA GLY A 257 -10.34 -2.12 -39.26
C GLY A 257 -10.83 -0.81 -39.90
N GLY A 258 -9.92 0.06 -40.35
CA GLY A 258 -10.25 1.38 -40.90
C GLY A 258 -9.45 1.85 -42.10
N SER A 259 -8.24 1.35 -42.38
CA SER A 259 -7.45 1.81 -43.53
C SER A 259 -6.43 0.77 -43.97
N VAL A 260 -6.71 0.15 -45.13
CA VAL A 260 -5.78 -0.67 -45.92
C VAL A 260 -5.34 -1.97 -45.24
N ILE A 261 -6.07 -3.09 -45.43
CA ILE A 261 -5.59 -4.29 -46.18
C ILE A 261 -6.84 -5.06 -46.68
N PRO A 262 -6.98 -5.30 -48.00
CA PRO A 262 -7.94 -6.27 -48.50
C PRO A 262 -7.43 -7.68 -48.16
N ILE A 263 -7.91 -8.29 -47.07
CA ILE A 263 -7.77 -9.74 -46.90
C ILE A 263 -8.62 -10.40 -47.98
N VAL A 264 -7.97 -10.78 -49.07
CA VAL A 264 -8.55 -11.71 -50.04
C VAL A 264 -8.62 -13.07 -49.36
N GLY A 265 -9.77 -13.41 -48.76
CA GLY A 265 -10.06 -14.73 -48.21
C GLY A 265 -10.25 -14.81 -46.68
N SER A 266 -11.34 -14.22 -46.16
CA SER A 266 -12.07 -14.60 -44.92
C SER A 266 -11.29 -15.30 -43.77
N PHE A 267 -10.57 -14.53 -42.95
CA PHE A 267 -10.14 -14.94 -41.59
C PHE A 267 -10.81 -14.09 -40.49
N ALA A 268 -12.07 -13.72 -40.67
CA ALA A 268 -12.81 -12.83 -39.77
C ALA A 268 -12.77 -13.30 -38.30
N GLY A 269 -12.79 -14.62 -38.08
CA GLY A 269 -12.67 -15.23 -36.76
C GLY A 269 -11.34 -14.94 -36.05
N ALA A 270 -10.21 -15.21 -36.72
CA ALA A 270 -8.88 -14.99 -36.14
C ALA A 270 -8.62 -13.49 -35.86
N VAL A 271 -9.11 -12.60 -36.72
CA VAL A 271 -9.06 -11.14 -36.52
C VAL A 271 -9.82 -10.73 -35.26
N LEU A 272 -11.03 -11.26 -35.05
CA LEU A 272 -11.79 -11.02 -33.82
C LEU A 272 -11.12 -11.63 -32.60
N GLY A 273 -10.49 -12.81 -32.73
CA GLY A 273 -9.68 -13.42 -31.69
C GLY A 273 -8.51 -12.54 -31.25
N ALA A 274 -7.81 -11.92 -32.21
CA ALA A 274 -6.73 -10.97 -31.93
C ALA A 274 -7.24 -9.71 -31.21
N GLY A 275 -8.36 -9.15 -31.68
CA GLY A 275 -9.01 -8.02 -31.01
C GLY A 275 -9.43 -8.35 -29.58
N TRP A 276 -9.99 -9.54 -29.37
CA TRP A 276 -10.40 -10.05 -28.06
C TRP A 276 -9.23 -10.21 -27.09
N ALA A 277 -8.16 -10.88 -27.53
CA ALA A 277 -6.94 -11.11 -26.76
C ALA A 277 -6.33 -9.80 -26.27
N VAL A 278 -6.11 -8.86 -27.18
CA VAL A 278 -5.51 -7.57 -26.87
C VAL A 278 -6.45 -6.73 -26.00
N GLY A 279 -7.74 -6.70 -26.30
CA GLY A 279 -8.72 -5.97 -25.50
C GLY A 279 -8.74 -6.40 -24.02
N ASN A 280 -8.66 -7.70 -23.76
CA ASN A 280 -8.58 -8.23 -22.38
C ASN A 280 -7.25 -7.92 -21.71
N LEU A 281 -6.14 -8.01 -22.46
CA LEU A 281 -4.83 -7.64 -21.94
C LEU A 281 -4.75 -6.16 -21.57
N MET A 282 -5.46 -5.28 -22.31
CA MET A 282 -5.54 -3.85 -21.98
C MET A 282 -6.25 -3.59 -20.65
N LEU A 283 -7.27 -4.37 -20.31
CA LEU A 283 -7.92 -4.29 -19.00
C LEU A 283 -6.90 -4.59 -17.89
N ASP A 284 -6.15 -5.69 -18.02
CA ASP A 284 -5.17 -6.08 -17.00
C ASP A 284 -4.00 -5.09 -16.90
N ILE A 285 -3.49 -4.58 -18.02
CA ILE A 285 -2.37 -3.62 -18.01
C ILE A 285 -2.81 -2.29 -17.42
N LYS A 286 -4.05 -1.83 -17.69
CA LYS A 286 -4.60 -0.64 -17.04
C LYS A 286 -4.82 -0.86 -15.55
N GLU A 287 -5.22 -2.06 -15.15
CA GLU A 287 -5.30 -2.42 -13.73
C GLU A 287 -3.92 -2.37 -13.08
N LEU A 288 -2.90 -2.98 -13.70
CA LEU A 288 -1.52 -2.91 -13.24
C LEU A 288 -1.08 -1.45 -13.03
N PHE A 289 -1.30 -0.58 -14.00
CA PHE A 289 -0.95 0.84 -13.92
C PHE A 289 -1.65 1.52 -12.73
N ALA A 290 -2.93 1.25 -12.56
CA ALA A 290 -3.73 1.80 -11.47
C ALA A 290 -3.26 1.30 -10.10
N GLN A 291 -2.90 0.02 -10.00
CA GLN A 291 -2.40 -0.58 -8.76
C GLN A 291 -1.04 -0.02 -8.33
N ILE A 292 -0.15 0.31 -9.28
CA ILE A 292 1.13 0.97 -8.98
C ILE A 292 0.89 2.30 -8.26
N ASP A 293 0.00 3.12 -8.83
CA ASP A 293 -0.29 4.45 -8.29
C ASP A 293 -1.04 4.37 -6.97
N ALA A 294 -2.03 3.48 -6.87
CA ALA A 294 -2.81 3.27 -5.65
C ALA A 294 -1.96 2.78 -4.47
N ASN A 295 -0.90 2.02 -4.76
CA ASN A 295 -0.04 1.40 -3.75
C ASN A 295 1.39 1.96 -3.75
N ALA A 296 1.59 3.16 -4.31
CA ALA A 296 2.92 3.78 -4.46
C ALA A 296 3.70 3.87 -3.14
N GLU A 297 3.01 4.04 -2.00
CA GLU A 297 3.64 4.05 -0.67
C GLU A 297 4.39 2.75 -0.32
N PHE A 298 4.00 1.61 -0.90
CA PHE A 298 4.62 0.30 -0.68
C PHE A 298 5.51 -0.11 -1.86
N VAL A 299 5.05 0.12 -3.09
CA VAL A 299 5.72 -0.36 -4.31
C VAL A 299 6.96 0.49 -4.66
N GLN A 300 7.05 1.71 -4.12
CA GLN A 300 8.14 2.66 -4.41
C GLN A 300 8.97 2.99 -3.17
N GLN A 301 8.94 2.14 -2.13
CA GLN A 301 9.53 2.48 -0.85
C GLN A 301 11.03 2.19 -0.81
N VAL A 302 11.85 3.20 -0.48
CA VAL A 302 13.26 3.06 -0.15
C VAL A 302 13.58 3.70 1.20
N ALA A 303 14.68 3.27 1.79
CA ALA A 303 15.13 3.67 3.11
C ALA A 303 15.65 5.12 3.14
N ASP A 304 15.25 5.90 4.15
CA ASP A 304 15.88 7.18 4.48
C ASP A 304 16.96 7.00 5.57
N ASP A 305 17.94 7.89 5.64
CA ASP A 305 19.19 7.79 6.40
C ASP A 305 19.05 8.00 7.92
N ALA A 306 17.83 8.03 8.46
CA ALA A 306 17.56 8.31 9.87
C ALA A 306 16.77 7.20 10.58
N MET A 307 17.38 6.59 11.61
CA MET A 307 16.68 5.81 12.64
C MET A 307 16.18 6.74 13.75
N GLU A 308 14.87 6.85 13.90
CA GLU A 308 14.26 7.55 15.02
C GLU A 308 13.63 6.55 16.00
N SER A 309 14.20 6.44 17.20
CA SER A 309 13.40 6.02 18.34
C SER A 309 12.31 7.09 18.51
N ARG A 310 11.02 6.73 18.41
CA ARG A 310 9.90 7.71 18.51
C ARG A 310 9.97 8.59 19.76
N TYR A 311 10.71 8.14 20.77
CA TYR A 311 10.94 8.87 21.99
C TYR A 311 12.36 9.43 21.98
N ARG A 312 12.48 10.76 21.95
CA ARG A 312 13.67 11.51 22.39
C ARG A 312 13.80 11.34 23.91
N LEU A 313 14.19 10.15 24.36
CA LEU A 313 14.61 9.94 25.74
C LEU A 313 16.12 10.11 25.81
N MET A 314 16.58 10.91 26.76
CA MET A 314 18.01 11.03 27.02
C MET A 314 18.56 9.79 27.76
N ASN A 315 17.72 9.01 28.48
CA ASN A 315 18.09 7.78 29.20
C ASN A 315 16.92 6.77 29.31
N TYR A 316 17.14 5.48 29.04
CA TYR A 316 16.19 4.38 29.27
C TYR A 316 16.32 3.76 30.68
N VAL A 317 15.23 3.33 31.30
CA VAL A 317 15.25 2.72 32.65
C VAL A 317 14.67 1.31 32.60
N PHE A 318 15.43 0.32 33.06
CA PHE A 318 15.07 -1.09 33.11
C PHE A 318 15.04 -1.58 34.55
N GLU A 319 14.03 -2.36 34.94
CA GLU A 319 14.09 -3.17 36.16
C GLU A 319 14.97 -4.40 35.95
N ASN A 320 15.72 -4.76 36.99
CA ASN A 320 16.65 -5.87 36.95
C ASN A 320 15.97 -7.18 36.53
N GLY A 321 16.32 -7.67 35.35
CA GLY A 321 15.84 -8.95 34.80
C GLY A 321 14.41 -8.97 34.29
N LYS A 322 13.79 -7.81 34.07
CA LYS A 322 12.46 -7.70 33.45
C LYS A 322 12.57 -7.44 31.95
N ASP A 323 11.59 -7.95 31.22
CA ASP A 323 11.49 -7.77 29.77
C ASP A 323 10.82 -6.42 29.46
N TYR A 324 11.43 -5.67 28.55
CA TYR A 324 10.96 -4.36 28.12
C TYR A 324 10.77 -4.34 26.61
N GLU A 325 9.53 -4.14 26.17
CA GLU A 325 9.24 -3.95 24.76
C GLU A 325 9.78 -2.61 24.25
N LEU A 326 10.58 -2.65 23.19
CA LEU A 326 11.15 -1.50 22.52
C LEU A 326 10.53 -1.33 21.13
N PHE A 327 9.83 -0.20 20.96
CA PHE A 327 9.29 0.20 19.66
C PHE A 327 10.30 1.06 18.91
N VAL A 328 10.72 0.59 17.75
CA VAL A 328 11.67 1.27 16.87
C VAL A 328 10.94 1.72 15.62
N SER A 329 11.18 2.96 15.19
CA SER A 329 10.66 3.46 13.92
C SER A 329 11.78 3.90 12.99
N ARG A 330 11.48 3.89 11.71
CA ARG A 330 12.34 4.42 10.66
C ARG A 330 11.51 5.23 9.67
N ASN A 331 12.13 6.24 9.08
CA ASN A 331 11.56 6.94 7.93
C ASN A 331 11.83 6.15 6.65
N TYR A 332 10.78 6.00 5.85
CA TYR A 332 10.83 5.42 4.53
C TYR A 332 10.28 6.42 3.54
N ARG A 333 10.86 6.49 2.34
CA ARG A 333 10.46 7.44 1.30
C ARG A 333 10.09 6.78 0.00
N THR A 334 9.30 7.47 -0.83
CA THR A 334 9.05 7.03 -2.20
C THR A 334 10.29 7.21 -3.09
N LEU A 335 10.38 6.43 -4.18
CA LEU A 335 11.35 6.64 -5.24
C LEU A 335 11.14 8.00 -5.91
N TYR A 336 12.23 8.58 -6.40
CA TYR A 336 12.22 9.83 -7.17
C TYR A 336 13.39 9.84 -8.17
N LYS A 337 13.49 10.89 -8.98
CA LYS A 337 14.51 11.05 -10.03
C LYS A 337 15.95 10.84 -9.56
N GLY A 338 16.28 11.21 -8.32
CA GLY A 338 17.64 11.03 -7.79
C GLY A 338 18.08 9.57 -7.66
N ASP A 339 17.13 8.63 -7.60
CA ASP A 339 17.39 7.21 -7.42
C ASP A 339 17.87 6.50 -8.70
N GLU A 340 17.87 7.17 -9.87
CA GLU A 340 18.49 6.63 -11.11
C GLU A 340 19.97 6.28 -10.92
N SER A 341 20.64 6.99 -10.01
CA SER A 341 22.04 6.77 -9.65
C SER A 341 22.24 5.80 -8.47
N SER A 342 21.16 5.24 -7.92
CA SER A 342 21.18 4.34 -6.76
C SER A 342 22.13 3.17 -6.99
N THR A 343 22.89 2.75 -5.97
CA THR A 343 23.71 1.54 -6.05
C THR A 343 22.95 0.25 -5.72
N ASN A 344 21.69 0.35 -5.28
CA ASN A 344 20.85 -0.81 -4.98
C ASN A 344 20.37 -1.47 -6.31
N PRO A 345 20.71 -2.75 -6.57
CA PRO A 345 20.31 -3.45 -7.79
C PRO A 345 18.80 -3.55 -8.02
N GLU A 346 18.01 -3.72 -6.96
CA GLU A 346 16.54 -3.83 -7.07
C GLU A 346 15.91 -2.51 -7.52
N VAL A 347 16.37 -1.40 -6.95
CA VAL A 347 15.95 -0.05 -7.33
C VAL A 347 16.30 0.23 -8.79
N LYS A 348 17.51 -0.14 -9.22
CA LYS A 348 17.93 0.01 -10.63
C LYS A 348 17.03 -0.79 -11.56
N ASN A 349 16.82 -2.08 -11.26
CA ASN A 349 16.02 -2.97 -12.08
C ASN A 349 14.57 -2.48 -12.19
N TYR A 350 13.98 -2.04 -11.06
CA TYR A 350 12.64 -1.46 -11.04
C TYR A 350 12.55 -0.24 -11.96
N LEU A 351 13.44 0.76 -11.78
CA LEU A 351 13.41 2.00 -12.56
C LEU A 351 13.67 1.75 -14.05
N SER A 352 14.60 0.86 -14.40
CA SER A 352 14.91 0.53 -15.78
C SER A 352 13.75 -0.21 -16.45
N SER A 353 13.17 -1.22 -15.79
CA SER A 353 12.04 -1.97 -16.33
C SER A 353 10.80 -1.10 -16.47
N PHE A 354 10.52 -0.25 -15.48
CA PHE A 354 9.40 0.70 -15.54
C PHE A 354 9.55 1.70 -16.69
N SER A 355 10.75 2.24 -16.89
CA SER A 355 11.01 3.19 -17.99
C SER A 355 10.90 2.51 -19.37
N GLN A 356 11.36 1.26 -19.48
CA GLN A 356 11.21 0.45 -20.68
C GLN A 356 9.72 0.19 -20.99
N LEU A 357 8.93 -0.18 -19.98
CA LEU A 357 7.49 -0.38 -20.13
C LEU A 357 6.78 0.84 -20.71
N LEU A 358 7.04 2.03 -20.15
CA LEU A 358 6.42 3.25 -20.66
C LEU A 358 6.87 3.60 -22.08
N THR A 359 8.12 3.30 -22.42
CA THR A 359 8.66 3.52 -23.77
C THR A 359 7.95 2.61 -24.78
N ASP A 360 7.87 1.32 -24.47
CA ASP A 360 7.25 0.35 -25.36
C ASP A 360 5.72 0.46 -25.39
N TRP A 361 5.10 0.93 -24.31
CA TRP A 361 3.66 1.19 -24.25
C TRP A 361 3.21 2.19 -25.32
N VAL A 362 4.03 3.19 -25.65
CA VAL A 362 3.75 4.12 -26.75
C VAL A 362 3.57 3.39 -28.07
N LYS A 363 4.37 2.34 -28.34
CA LYS A 363 4.25 1.51 -29.55
C LYS A 363 2.89 0.82 -29.61
N VAL A 364 2.44 0.25 -28.49
CA VAL A 364 1.13 -0.41 -28.37
C VAL A 364 -0.01 0.59 -28.58
N GLU A 365 0.04 1.74 -27.92
CA GLU A 365 -1.02 2.75 -27.99
C GLU A 365 -1.20 3.30 -29.42
N LEU A 366 -0.09 3.56 -30.12
CA LEU A 366 -0.11 4.01 -31.52
C LEU A 366 -0.85 3.04 -32.45
N LYS A 367 -0.73 1.73 -32.20
CA LYS A 367 -1.38 0.70 -33.02
C LYS A 367 -2.86 0.52 -32.67
N LEU A 368 -3.23 0.72 -31.42
CA LEU A 368 -4.61 0.59 -30.95
C LEU A 368 -5.51 1.74 -31.43
N SER A 369 -4.98 2.96 -31.50
CA SER A 369 -5.76 4.16 -31.85
C SER A 369 -7.03 4.37 -30.99
N LEU A 370 -7.02 3.89 -29.73
CA LEU A 370 -8.14 3.98 -28.80
C LEU A 370 -8.17 5.30 -28.00
N GLY A 371 -7.05 6.03 -27.95
CA GLY A 371 -6.95 7.29 -27.21
C GLY A 371 -7.00 7.10 -25.69
N LEU A 372 -6.31 6.08 -25.16
CA LEU A 372 -6.29 5.78 -23.72
C LEU A 372 -5.34 6.75 -23.00
N GLY A 373 -5.86 7.58 -22.10
CA GLY A 373 -5.11 8.67 -21.47
C GLY A 373 -4.46 8.36 -20.13
N TYR A 374 -4.84 7.28 -19.45
CA TYR A 374 -4.31 6.98 -18.13
C TYR A 374 -2.90 6.34 -18.20
N GLN A 375 -1.92 6.97 -17.54
CA GLN A 375 -0.55 6.49 -17.43
C GLN A 375 -0.13 6.49 -15.94
N PRO A 376 0.63 5.48 -15.47
CA PRO A 376 1.10 5.43 -14.11
C PRO A 376 2.21 6.46 -13.91
N THR A 377 2.38 6.98 -12.69
CA THR A 377 3.45 7.95 -12.44
C THR A 377 4.81 7.26 -12.47
N ASN A 378 5.68 7.74 -13.36
CA ASN A 378 7.08 7.32 -13.41
C ASN A 378 7.88 7.95 -12.26
N PRO A 379 8.42 7.17 -11.31
CA PRO A 379 9.22 7.73 -10.22
C PRO A 379 10.50 8.44 -10.71
N ALA A 380 11.06 8.01 -11.84
CA ALA A 380 12.24 8.63 -12.45
C ALA A 380 12.01 10.08 -12.91
N THR A 381 10.75 10.50 -13.05
CA THR A 381 10.42 11.89 -13.43
C THR A 381 10.09 12.79 -12.24
N LEU A 382 9.93 12.21 -11.04
CA LEU A 382 9.55 12.97 -9.83
C LEU A 382 10.76 13.71 -9.25
N PRO A 383 10.71 15.04 -9.04
CA PRO A 383 11.84 15.80 -8.52
C PRO A 383 12.05 15.60 -7.01
N THR A 384 11.04 15.17 -6.28
CA THR A 384 11.03 15.04 -4.82
C THR A 384 10.33 13.75 -4.39
N PHE A 385 10.57 13.33 -3.15
CA PHE A 385 9.94 12.17 -2.54
C PHE A 385 9.04 12.57 -1.37
N THR A 386 8.14 11.66 -0.97
CA THR A 386 7.39 11.75 0.28
C THR A 386 7.98 10.78 1.30
N SER A 387 8.17 11.21 2.55
CA SER A 387 8.67 10.37 3.64
C SER A 387 7.62 10.07 4.69
N LYS A 388 7.70 8.89 5.30
CA LYS A 388 6.78 8.40 6.33
C LYS A 388 7.50 7.57 7.38
N SER A 389 7.26 7.88 8.65
CA SER A 389 7.75 7.07 9.77
C SER A 389 6.87 5.83 9.97
N SER A 390 7.48 4.65 9.95
CA SER A 390 6.82 3.36 10.22
C SER A 390 7.56 2.56 11.29
N LEU A 391 6.84 1.68 11.99
CA LEU A 391 7.47 0.76 12.95
C LEU A 391 8.30 -0.28 12.18
N VAL A 392 9.48 -0.58 12.72
CA VAL A 392 10.41 -1.57 12.17
C VAL A 392 10.07 -2.93 12.76
N HIS A 393 10.01 -3.96 11.91
CA HIS A 393 9.82 -5.33 12.37
C HIS A 393 11.05 -5.82 13.14
N SER A 394 10.86 -6.53 14.26
CA SER A 394 11.97 -6.94 15.13
C SER A 394 12.96 -7.93 14.49
N ASP A 395 12.59 -8.60 13.41
CA ASP A 395 13.50 -9.46 12.63
C ASP A 395 14.75 -8.72 12.17
N HIS A 396 14.61 -7.44 11.82
CA HIS A 396 15.70 -6.58 11.35
C HIS A 396 16.42 -5.85 12.49
N LEU A 397 16.06 -6.10 13.75
CA LEU A 397 16.61 -5.40 14.91
C LEU A 397 17.46 -6.31 15.80
N SER A 398 18.49 -5.73 16.41
CA SER A 398 19.33 -6.37 17.43
C SER A 398 19.95 -5.33 18.37
N ILE A 399 20.60 -5.80 19.44
CA ILE A 399 21.39 -4.93 20.34
C ILE A 399 22.85 -5.37 20.35
N ALA A 400 23.76 -4.41 20.59
CA ALA A 400 25.20 -4.65 20.69
C ALA A 400 25.86 -3.63 21.63
N GLY A 401 27.15 -3.80 21.90
CA GLY A 401 28.00 -2.74 22.48
C GLY A 401 27.57 -2.24 23.86
N ILE A 402 27.19 -3.14 24.78
CA ILE A 402 26.90 -2.79 26.18
C ILE A 402 28.19 -2.32 26.86
N THR A 403 28.25 -1.07 27.31
CA THR A 403 29.49 -0.45 27.79
C THR A 403 29.85 -0.81 29.24
N ASN A 404 28.89 -1.21 30.07
CA ASN A 404 29.12 -1.60 31.46
C ASN A 404 29.21 -3.13 31.59
N SER A 405 30.38 -3.65 31.96
CA SER A 405 30.62 -5.09 32.11
C SER A 405 29.85 -5.75 33.25
N LYS A 406 29.28 -4.97 34.17
CA LYS A 406 28.43 -5.43 35.28
C LYS A 406 26.96 -5.63 34.86
N VAL A 407 26.62 -5.22 33.64
CA VAL A 407 25.30 -5.36 33.05
C VAL A 407 25.37 -6.38 31.93
N THR A 408 24.49 -7.37 31.98
CA THR A 408 24.24 -8.29 30.86
C THR A 408 22.93 -7.92 30.20
N GLY A 409 22.88 -7.98 28.87
CA GLY A 409 21.69 -7.64 28.09
C GLY A 409 21.35 -8.76 27.12
N SER A 410 20.07 -9.02 26.95
CA SER A 410 19.54 -9.94 25.94
C SER A 410 18.37 -9.31 25.20
N ALA A 411 18.17 -9.75 23.96
CA ALA A 411 17.01 -9.38 23.15
C ALA A 411 16.20 -10.62 22.80
N LYS A 412 14.88 -10.53 22.91
CA LYS A 412 13.90 -11.53 22.48
C LYS A 412 12.99 -10.90 21.42
N LYS A 413 12.69 -11.64 20.36
CA LYS A 413 11.78 -11.21 19.29
C LYS A 413 10.50 -12.02 19.38
N GLU A 414 9.34 -11.37 19.39
CA GLU A 414 8.05 -12.06 19.46
C GLU A 414 6.98 -11.23 18.77
N ASN A 415 6.27 -11.83 17.80
CA ASN A 415 5.19 -11.18 17.03
C ASN A 415 5.57 -9.80 16.45
N GLY A 416 6.78 -9.67 15.89
CA GLY A 416 7.29 -8.41 15.32
C GLY A 416 7.76 -7.37 16.33
N SER A 417 7.62 -7.64 17.62
CA SER A 417 8.12 -6.80 18.72
C SER A 417 9.51 -7.23 19.17
N LEU A 418 10.30 -6.26 19.66
CA LEU A 418 11.62 -6.46 20.25
C LEU A 418 11.51 -6.26 21.76
N PHE A 419 11.85 -7.27 22.54
CA PHE A 419 11.91 -7.21 23.99
C PHE A 419 13.38 -7.21 24.44
N LEU A 420 13.75 -6.27 25.28
CA LEU A 420 15.09 -6.17 25.86
C LEU A 420 15.04 -6.51 27.35
N THR A 421 16.00 -7.29 27.81
CA THR A 421 16.16 -7.65 29.21
C THR A 421 17.58 -7.30 29.62
N PHE A 422 17.72 -6.46 30.65
CA PHE A 422 19.02 -6.15 31.23
C PHE A 422 19.09 -6.62 32.68
N LYS A 423 20.24 -7.19 33.06
CA LYS A 423 20.47 -7.81 34.37
C LYS A 423 21.79 -7.37 34.97
N THR A 424 21.80 -7.26 36.28
CA THR A 424 23.02 -7.08 37.08
C THR A 424 22.89 -7.77 38.43
N ASP A 425 24.02 -8.23 38.98
CA ASP A 425 24.10 -8.81 40.33
C ASP A 425 24.49 -7.74 41.39
N GLU A 426 24.69 -6.50 40.95
CA GLU A 426 25.04 -5.39 41.82
C GLU A 426 23.87 -4.96 42.70
N LYS A 427 24.18 -4.41 43.88
CA LYS A 427 23.17 -3.95 44.84
C LYS A 427 22.70 -2.52 44.58
N GLU A 428 23.39 -1.81 43.70
CA GLU A 428 23.14 -0.43 43.33
C GLU A 428 22.75 -0.35 41.85
N THR A 429 21.99 0.68 41.47
CA THR A 429 21.62 0.97 40.08
C THR A 429 22.87 1.03 39.21
N GLN A 430 22.83 0.39 38.04
CA GLN A 430 23.93 0.37 37.08
C GLN A 430 23.57 1.16 35.82
N GLU A 431 24.32 2.22 35.54
CA GLU A 431 24.23 2.97 34.27
C GLU A 431 25.10 2.32 33.19
N PHE A 432 24.65 2.38 31.94
CA PHE A 432 25.35 1.82 30.78
C PHE A 432 24.86 2.46 29.48
N GLU A 433 25.58 2.23 28.39
CA GLU A 433 25.11 2.49 27.03
C GLU A 433 25.01 1.17 26.27
N PHE A 434 24.10 1.09 25.31
CA PHE A 434 24.03 0.00 24.35
C PHE A 434 23.71 0.56 22.95
N LYS A 435 24.05 -0.20 21.92
CA LYS A 435 23.70 0.10 20.53
C LYS A 435 22.45 -0.68 20.13
N LEU A 436 21.46 0.02 19.60
CA LEU A 436 20.40 -0.56 18.81
C LEU A 436 20.87 -0.65 17.35
N VAL A 437 20.82 -1.84 16.77
CA VAL A 437 21.28 -2.12 15.40
C VAL A 437 20.09 -2.54 14.56
N TYR A 438 19.88 -1.82 13.45
CA TYR A 438 19.01 -2.23 12.36
C TYR A 438 19.86 -2.80 11.23
N GLN A 439 19.44 -3.92 10.67
CA GLN A 439 20.08 -4.50 9.49
C GLN A 439 19.05 -5.21 8.63
N ASN A 440 18.97 -4.78 7.37
CA ASN A 440 18.15 -5.38 6.34
C ASN A 440 18.92 -5.37 5.00
N GLN A 441 18.68 -6.37 4.15
CA GLN A 441 19.38 -6.52 2.88
C GLN A 441 19.09 -5.38 1.90
N ASP A 442 17.84 -4.92 1.82
CA ASP A 442 17.36 -3.98 0.81
C ASP A 442 17.42 -2.53 1.34
N PHE A 443 17.29 -2.38 2.65
CA PHE A 443 17.22 -1.09 3.34
C PHE A 443 18.49 -0.74 4.13
N GLY A 444 19.53 -1.58 4.07
CA GLY A 444 20.86 -1.32 4.63
C GLY A 444 20.98 -1.50 6.14
N ARG A 445 22.00 -0.88 6.74
CA ARG A 445 22.34 -0.99 8.17
C ARG A 445 22.41 0.38 8.83
N LEU A 446 21.84 0.49 10.02
CA LEU A 446 21.91 1.67 10.87
C LEU A 446 22.19 1.27 12.32
N GLU A 447 22.89 2.14 13.05
CA GLU A 447 23.14 1.95 14.48
C GLU A 447 22.80 3.23 15.25
N LYS A 448 22.27 3.06 16.45
CA LYS A 448 22.02 4.17 17.37
C LYS A 448 22.46 3.79 18.79
N SER A 449 23.37 4.57 19.38
CA SER A 449 23.73 4.45 20.79
C SER A 449 22.62 5.02 21.67
N LEU A 450 22.27 4.30 22.73
CA LEU A 450 21.23 4.64 23.70
C LEU A 450 21.79 4.48 25.11
N SER A 451 21.63 5.51 25.94
CA SER A 451 21.99 5.49 27.35
C SER A 451 20.86 4.86 28.17
N ALA A 452 21.22 4.09 29.20
CA ALA A 452 20.28 3.30 29.99
C ALA A 452 20.75 3.04 31.44
N GLU A 453 19.82 2.66 32.32
CA GLU A 453 20.10 2.20 33.69
C GLU A 453 19.30 0.94 34.05
N VAL A 454 19.88 0.06 34.88
CA VAL A 454 19.18 -1.08 35.51
C VAL A 454 18.93 -0.80 37.00
N LYS A 455 17.66 -0.70 37.41
CA LYS A 455 17.23 -0.49 38.81
C LYS A 455 17.05 -1.81 39.57
N ILE A 456 17.50 -1.84 40.82
CA ILE A 456 17.48 -3.02 41.72
C ILE A 456 16.24 -3.05 42.64
N GLN A 457 15.56 -1.92 42.88
CA GLN A 457 14.38 -1.82 43.76
C GLN A 457 13.19 -1.17 43.04
N GLY A 458 11.97 -1.54 43.46
CA GLY A 458 10.72 -0.96 42.95
C GLY A 458 10.56 0.52 43.32
N PRO A 459 9.44 1.17 42.94
CA PRO A 459 9.28 2.60 43.14
C PRO A 459 9.34 3.00 44.62
N GLU A 460 10.22 3.95 44.94
CA GLU A 460 10.33 4.53 46.28
C GLU A 460 9.25 5.60 46.49
N TYR A 461 8.49 5.47 47.59
CA TYR A 461 7.45 6.41 47.95
C TYR A 461 7.91 7.32 49.09
N GLY A 462 7.77 8.64 48.88
CA GLY A 462 7.76 9.62 49.95
C GLY A 462 6.34 9.81 50.51
N THR A 463 6.19 10.71 51.47
CA THR A 463 4.89 11.13 52.01
C THR A 463 4.79 12.65 52.04
N TYR A 464 3.57 13.15 51.86
CA TYR A 464 3.22 14.56 51.99
C TYR A 464 1.94 14.69 52.80
N THR A 465 2.00 15.41 53.91
CA THR A 465 0.81 15.74 54.71
C THR A 465 0.30 17.11 54.28
N ASP A 466 -0.92 17.16 53.76
CA ASP A 466 -1.56 18.41 53.37
C ASP A 466 -1.97 19.20 54.62
N PRO A 467 -1.37 20.37 54.88
CA PRO A 467 -1.64 21.12 56.11
C PRO A 467 -3.06 21.72 56.13
N ARG A 468 -3.77 21.71 55.00
CA ARG A 468 -5.11 22.32 54.87
C ARG A 468 -6.22 21.43 55.43
N ASP A 469 -6.02 20.10 55.44
CA ASP A 469 -7.02 19.13 55.90
C ASP A 469 -6.45 17.90 56.62
N GLY A 470 -5.12 17.80 56.76
CA GLY A 470 -4.44 16.69 57.42
C GLY A 470 -4.35 15.40 56.59
N ASN A 471 -4.81 15.40 55.34
CA ASN A 471 -4.68 14.22 54.49
C ASN A 471 -3.21 13.92 54.19
N VAL A 472 -2.80 12.67 54.40
CA VAL A 472 -1.47 12.18 54.03
C VAL A 472 -1.55 11.51 52.67
N TYR A 473 -0.73 11.96 51.73
CA TYR A 473 -0.60 11.40 50.38
C TYR A 473 0.80 10.82 50.20
N LYS A 474 0.89 9.64 49.59
CA LYS A 474 2.17 9.14 49.06
C LYS A 474 2.62 10.00 47.89
N THR A 475 3.93 10.18 47.77
CA THR A 475 4.56 10.87 46.64
C THR A 475 5.55 9.96 45.94
N VAL A 476 5.72 10.12 44.63
CA VAL A 476 6.66 9.33 43.83
C VAL A 476 7.35 10.22 42.81
N LYS A 477 8.66 10.02 42.61
CA LYS A 477 9.42 10.71 41.58
C LYS A 477 9.47 9.86 40.31
N ILE A 478 8.92 10.38 39.21
CA ILE A 478 8.88 9.73 37.90
C ILE A 478 9.61 10.63 36.91
N GLY A 479 10.79 10.20 36.49
CA GLY A 479 11.72 11.06 35.74
C GLY A 479 12.09 12.29 36.56
N THR A 480 11.77 13.47 36.03
CA THR A 480 11.99 14.77 36.69
C THR A 480 10.79 15.24 37.50
N GLN A 481 9.62 14.60 37.34
CA GLN A 481 8.37 15.04 37.95
C GLN A 481 8.13 14.33 39.28
N THR A 482 7.61 15.06 40.27
CA THR A 482 7.18 14.46 41.55
C THR A 482 5.66 14.51 41.64
N TRP A 483 5.04 13.34 41.78
CA TRP A 483 3.59 13.16 41.72
C TRP A 483 3.04 12.72 43.06
N PHE A 484 1.79 13.09 43.35
CA PHE A 484 0.98 12.31 44.30
C PHE A 484 0.69 10.93 43.68
N ALA A 485 0.87 9.87 44.44
CA ALA A 485 0.52 8.50 44.02
C ALA A 485 -0.97 8.19 44.24
N GLU A 486 -1.67 9.04 45.00
CA GLU A 486 -3.08 8.92 45.34
C GLU A 486 -3.91 10.05 44.72
N ASN A 487 -5.19 9.81 44.50
CA ASN A 487 -6.13 10.83 44.05
C ASN A 487 -6.47 11.80 45.19
N LEU A 488 -6.74 13.04 44.82
CA LEU A 488 -7.00 14.12 45.77
C LEU A 488 -8.28 13.86 46.59
N ARG A 489 -8.18 14.10 47.90
CA ARG A 489 -9.29 14.05 48.87
C ARG A 489 -9.67 15.45 49.38
N TYR A 490 -8.88 16.49 49.09
CA TYR A 490 -9.13 17.86 49.52
C TYR A 490 -10.28 18.52 48.74
N ALA A 491 -11.29 19.04 49.43
CA ALA A 491 -12.41 19.75 48.78
C ALA A 491 -12.38 21.28 48.95
N GLY A 492 -11.63 21.79 49.92
CA GLY A 492 -11.67 23.22 50.29
C GLY A 492 -13.10 23.74 50.46
N ASN A 493 -13.37 24.92 49.90
CA ASN A 493 -14.69 25.56 49.91
C ASN A 493 -15.57 25.17 48.71
N ILE A 494 -15.18 24.15 47.94
CA ILE A 494 -15.96 23.71 46.77
C ILE A 494 -17.14 22.89 47.27
N PRO A 495 -18.38 23.16 46.82
CA PRO A 495 -19.56 22.44 47.30
C PRO A 495 -19.61 21.01 46.76
N GLN A 496 -20.10 20.09 47.60
CA GLN A 496 -20.52 18.77 47.13
C GLN A 496 -21.84 18.90 46.38
N VAL A 497 -21.93 18.33 45.19
CA VAL A 497 -23.19 18.27 44.43
C VAL A 497 -23.52 16.80 44.16
N ALA A 498 -24.30 16.19 45.06
CA ALA A 498 -24.66 14.78 44.97
C ALA A 498 -25.88 14.53 44.07
N SER A 499 -26.88 15.42 44.13
CA SER A 499 -28.13 15.30 43.36
C SER A 499 -27.86 15.31 41.86
N LYS A 500 -28.55 14.41 41.16
CA LYS A 500 -28.58 14.37 39.69
C LYS A 500 -29.13 15.67 39.12
N GLU A 501 -30.23 16.15 39.68
CA GLU A 501 -30.94 17.35 39.26
C GLU A 501 -30.05 18.59 39.42
N GLU A 502 -29.34 18.71 40.53
CA GLU A 502 -28.42 19.82 40.78
C GLU A 502 -27.20 19.77 39.85
N TRP A 503 -26.63 18.58 39.61
CA TRP A 503 -25.50 18.44 38.69
C TRP A 503 -25.89 18.83 37.25
N LEU A 504 -27.08 18.41 36.80
CA LEU A 504 -27.61 18.75 35.49
C LEU A 504 -27.85 20.26 35.33
N LYS A 505 -28.22 20.98 36.40
CA LYS A 505 -28.35 22.45 36.34
C LYS A 505 -27.04 23.14 35.99
N ILE A 506 -25.89 22.64 36.47
CA ILE A 506 -24.57 23.19 36.13
C ILE A 506 -24.36 23.16 34.61
N TYR A 507 -24.79 22.08 33.97
CA TYR A 507 -24.72 21.91 32.53
C TYR A 507 -25.74 22.78 31.78
N TYR A 508 -27.04 22.58 32.02
CA TYR A 508 -28.09 23.24 31.25
C TYR A 508 -28.11 24.75 31.40
N ASN A 509 -27.76 25.25 32.59
CA ASN A 509 -27.73 26.68 32.87
C ASN A 509 -26.34 27.30 32.61
N LYS A 510 -25.35 26.50 32.17
CA LYS A 510 -23.98 26.93 31.88
C LYS A 510 -23.34 27.77 32.99
N THR A 511 -23.57 27.40 34.25
CA THR A 511 -23.21 28.25 35.42
C THR A 511 -21.73 28.28 35.74
N SER A 512 -20.92 27.43 35.10
CA SER A 512 -19.49 27.25 35.41
C SER A 512 -19.21 27.04 36.91
N GLN A 513 -20.17 26.46 37.63
CA GLN A 513 -20.10 26.28 39.07
C GLN A 513 -19.09 25.17 39.43
N PRO A 514 -18.09 25.45 40.28
CA PRO A 514 -17.21 24.43 40.86
C PRO A 514 -18.01 23.42 41.69
N ALA A 515 -17.76 22.12 41.49
CA ALA A 515 -18.42 21.06 42.23
C ALA A 515 -17.54 19.83 42.37
N TRP A 516 -17.77 19.07 43.45
CA TRP A 516 -17.22 17.73 43.63
C TRP A 516 -18.29 16.73 44.07
N VAL A 517 -17.99 15.44 43.94
CA VAL A 517 -18.86 14.34 44.38
C VAL A 517 -18.05 13.07 44.68
N TYR A 518 -18.57 12.20 45.55
CA TYR A 518 -18.06 10.83 45.66
C TYR A 518 -18.61 9.96 44.53
N TYR A 519 -17.85 8.96 44.09
CA TYR A 519 -18.40 7.98 43.15
C TYR A 519 -19.66 7.33 43.75
N ASN A 520 -20.73 7.21 42.96
CA ASN A 520 -22.05 6.72 43.41
C ASN A 520 -22.66 7.47 44.62
N ASN A 521 -22.20 8.69 44.92
CA ASN A 521 -22.56 9.42 46.14
C ASN A 521 -22.22 8.68 47.45
N ASP A 522 -21.34 7.68 47.40
CA ASP A 522 -20.97 6.88 48.56
C ASP A 522 -19.61 7.32 49.13
N PRO A 523 -19.56 7.90 50.35
CA PRO A 523 -18.32 8.38 50.95
C PRO A 523 -17.29 7.27 51.21
N ASN A 524 -17.68 5.99 51.21
CA ASN A 524 -16.75 4.88 51.39
C ASN A 524 -15.71 4.80 50.25
N TYR A 525 -16.00 5.33 49.06
CA TYR A 525 -15.05 5.37 47.95
C TYR A 525 -13.94 6.40 48.13
N ASN A 526 -14.09 7.35 49.07
CA ASN A 526 -13.11 8.44 49.26
C ASN A 526 -11.73 7.94 49.69
N SER A 527 -11.66 6.90 50.53
CA SER A 527 -10.38 6.37 51.02
C SER A 527 -9.58 5.67 49.93
N VAL A 528 -10.25 5.12 48.91
CA VAL A 528 -9.63 4.34 47.83
C VAL A 528 -9.42 5.19 46.57
N TYR A 529 -10.45 5.89 46.12
CA TYR A 529 -10.46 6.57 44.81
C TYR A 529 -10.39 8.09 44.89
N GLY A 530 -10.50 8.66 46.10
CA GLY A 530 -10.60 10.10 46.32
C GLY A 530 -11.95 10.68 45.89
N LYS A 531 -11.97 12.00 45.66
CA LYS A 531 -13.14 12.73 45.16
C LYS A 531 -13.09 12.89 43.65
N LEU A 532 -14.26 13.03 43.04
CA LEU A 532 -14.43 13.43 41.65
C LEU A 532 -14.80 14.91 41.59
N TYR A 533 -14.08 15.66 40.77
CA TYR A 533 -14.22 17.11 40.63
C TYR A 533 -14.66 17.43 39.21
N ASN A 534 -15.49 18.45 39.03
CA ASN A 534 -15.65 19.02 37.70
C ASN A 534 -14.46 19.93 37.34
N TRP A 535 -14.31 20.24 36.05
CA TRP A 535 -13.17 21.06 35.64
C TRP A 535 -13.25 22.49 36.17
N TYR A 536 -14.46 23.00 36.45
CA TYR A 536 -14.62 24.30 37.12
C TYR A 536 -14.00 24.32 38.53
N ALA A 537 -13.99 23.18 39.24
CA ALA A 537 -13.25 23.02 40.49
C ALA A 537 -11.73 23.00 40.29
N VAL A 538 -11.24 22.47 39.17
CA VAL A 538 -9.81 22.59 38.79
C VAL A 538 -9.44 24.05 38.55
N ASN A 539 -10.29 24.79 37.86
CA ASN A 539 -10.06 26.18 37.47
C ASN A 539 -10.06 27.18 38.64
N THR A 540 -10.45 26.78 39.86
CA THR A 540 -10.32 27.65 41.04
C THR A 540 -8.85 27.82 41.47
N GLY A 541 -7.95 26.94 41.00
CA GLY A 541 -6.55 26.91 41.43
C GLY A 541 -6.35 26.49 42.89
N SER A 542 -7.41 26.06 43.60
CA SER A 542 -7.36 25.82 45.05
C SER A 542 -7.25 24.35 45.44
N LEU A 543 -7.28 23.42 44.48
CA LEU A 543 -7.31 21.98 44.77
C LEU A 543 -5.98 21.47 45.32
N CYS A 544 -4.85 21.81 44.70
CA CYS A 544 -3.53 21.38 45.15
C CYS A 544 -2.95 22.33 46.22
N PRO A 545 -2.15 21.80 47.17
CA PRO A 545 -1.51 22.62 48.19
C PRO A 545 -0.41 23.51 47.60
N GLN A 546 0.04 24.53 48.33
CA GLN A 546 1.12 25.40 47.86
C GLN A 546 2.38 24.60 47.47
N GLY A 547 2.99 24.93 46.33
CA GLY A 547 4.11 24.18 45.75
C GLY A 547 3.69 22.96 44.93
N TRP A 548 2.39 22.79 44.71
CA TRP A 548 1.81 21.73 43.89
C TRP A 548 0.65 22.28 43.05
N HIS A 549 0.43 21.69 41.87
CA HIS A 549 -0.65 22.08 40.97
C HIS A 549 -1.30 20.88 40.28
N ILE A 550 -2.45 21.13 39.62
CA ILE A 550 -3.11 20.12 38.77
C ILE A 550 -2.36 20.07 37.43
N PRO A 551 -1.90 18.90 36.97
CA PRO A 551 -1.00 18.80 35.83
C PRO A 551 -1.59 19.38 34.55
N THR A 552 -0.73 20.04 33.79
CA THR A 552 -1.01 20.52 32.44
C THR A 552 -1.02 19.37 31.44
N PHE A 553 -1.50 19.64 30.22
CA PHE A 553 -1.47 18.69 29.12
C PHE A 553 -0.04 18.22 28.81
N GLU A 554 0.92 19.15 28.80
CA GLU A 554 2.31 18.84 28.50
C GLU A 554 2.98 18.02 29.61
N GLU A 555 2.59 18.18 30.88
CA GLU A 555 3.13 17.36 31.96
C GLU A 555 2.61 15.94 31.95
N TRP A 556 1.33 15.74 31.65
CA TRP A 556 0.78 14.41 31.40
C TRP A 556 1.42 13.73 30.20
N LYS A 557 1.62 14.48 29.12
CA LYS A 557 2.31 14.02 27.92
C LYS A 557 3.75 13.62 28.22
N TYR A 558 4.47 14.42 29.00
CA TYR A 558 5.80 14.08 29.47
C TYR A 558 5.80 12.80 30.30
N LEU A 559 4.90 12.65 31.27
CA LEU A 559 4.79 11.43 32.08
C LEU A 559 4.57 10.19 31.20
N ARG A 560 3.64 10.28 30.25
CA ARG A 560 3.38 9.23 29.26
C ARG A 560 4.64 8.88 28.50
N ASP A 561 5.30 9.89 27.90
CA ASP A 561 6.42 9.68 27.00
C ASP A 561 7.63 9.13 27.76
N PHE A 562 7.84 9.58 29.00
CA PHE A 562 8.85 9.05 29.92
C PHE A 562 8.65 7.56 30.23
N LEU A 563 7.39 7.10 30.34
CA LEU A 563 7.08 5.71 30.65
C LEU A 563 7.03 4.79 29.41
N GLY A 564 7.59 5.21 28.28
CA GLY A 564 7.64 4.43 27.04
C GLY A 564 6.49 4.72 26.08
N GLY A 565 5.70 5.76 26.36
CA GLY A 565 4.73 6.34 25.45
C GLY A 565 3.40 5.59 25.33
N TYR A 566 2.73 5.75 24.19
CA TYR A 566 1.31 5.42 24.05
C TYR A 566 0.98 3.92 24.16
N LEU A 567 1.89 3.01 23.83
CA LEU A 567 1.56 1.57 23.81
C LEU A 567 1.75 0.87 25.16
N VAL A 568 2.61 1.41 26.03
CA VAL A 568 3.04 0.73 27.28
C VAL A 568 2.96 1.61 28.51
N GLY A 569 2.95 2.94 28.35
CA GLY A 569 3.02 3.87 29.47
C GLY A 569 1.84 3.73 30.43
N GLY A 570 0.65 3.39 29.91
CA GLY A 570 -0.52 3.20 30.74
C GLY A 570 -0.41 1.96 31.63
N GLY A 571 0.13 0.87 31.12
CA GLY A 571 0.44 -0.33 31.89
C GLY A 571 1.37 -0.06 33.09
N LYS A 572 2.43 0.71 32.87
CA LYS A 572 3.37 1.10 33.93
C LYS A 572 2.78 2.06 34.97
N MET A 573 1.72 2.78 34.62
CA MET A 573 1.01 3.70 35.52
C MET A 573 -0.09 3.02 36.33
N LYS A 574 -0.74 2.00 35.77
CA LYS A 574 -1.85 1.31 36.44
C LYS A 574 -1.38 0.59 37.70
N SER A 575 -2.17 0.72 38.76
CA SER A 575 -2.11 -0.21 39.90
C SER A 575 -2.31 -1.65 39.42
N GLN A 576 -1.59 -2.59 40.03
CA GLN A 576 -1.77 -4.02 39.78
C GLN A 576 -3.12 -4.54 40.32
N THR A 577 -3.77 -3.79 41.21
CA THR A 577 -5.04 -4.15 41.84
C THR A 577 -6.10 -3.06 41.65
N GLY A 578 -7.38 -3.40 41.83
CA GLY A 578 -8.52 -2.49 41.72
C GLY A 578 -9.14 -2.40 40.33
N TRP A 579 -8.46 -2.91 39.30
CA TRP A 579 -8.97 -3.01 37.93
C TRP A 579 -9.68 -4.35 37.69
N ASN A 580 -10.74 -4.32 36.88
CA ASN A 580 -11.38 -5.50 36.35
C ASN A 580 -10.43 -6.22 35.38
N ALA A 581 -10.59 -7.54 35.25
CA ALA A 581 -9.87 -8.32 34.24
C ALA A 581 -10.20 -7.79 32.82
N PRO A 582 -9.21 -7.67 31.91
CA PRO A 582 -7.88 -8.30 32.01
C PRO A 582 -6.82 -7.48 32.77
N ASN A 583 -7.09 -6.22 33.13
CA ASN A 583 -6.08 -5.28 33.62
C ASN A 583 -4.79 -5.30 32.77
N GLN A 584 -4.98 -5.25 31.44
CA GLN A 584 -3.95 -5.58 30.47
C GLN A 584 -2.66 -4.77 30.67
N GLY A 585 -1.53 -5.47 30.87
CA GLY A 585 -0.19 -4.90 31.00
C GLY A 585 0.04 -4.02 32.23
N ALA A 586 -0.80 -4.10 33.27
CA ALA A 586 -0.57 -3.35 34.51
C ALA A 586 0.64 -3.88 35.29
N THR A 587 1.64 -3.04 35.49
CA THR A 587 2.87 -3.40 36.23
C THR A 587 3.14 -2.47 37.41
N ASN A 588 2.62 -1.24 37.38
CA ASN A 588 2.90 -0.19 38.37
C ASN A 588 4.40 0.13 38.59
N GLU A 589 5.27 -0.20 37.63
CA GLU A 589 6.72 0.04 37.72
C GLU A 589 7.07 1.52 37.98
N SER A 590 6.21 2.44 37.50
CA SER A 590 6.39 3.87 37.73
C SER A 590 6.10 4.31 39.17
N GLY A 591 5.39 3.50 39.94
CA GLY A 591 4.82 3.86 41.23
C GLY A 591 3.68 4.88 41.17
N PHE A 592 3.24 5.29 39.96
CA PHE A 592 2.11 6.20 39.82
C PHE A 592 0.86 5.66 40.51
N SER A 593 0.62 4.35 40.52
CA SER A 593 -0.50 3.72 41.24
C SER A 593 -1.88 4.24 40.81
N GLY A 594 -2.10 4.34 39.50
CA GLY A 594 -3.37 4.76 38.91
C GLY A 594 -4.49 3.77 39.18
N LEU A 595 -5.57 4.24 39.82
CA LEU A 595 -6.75 3.44 40.18
C LEU A 595 -7.96 3.79 39.28
N PRO A 596 -8.83 2.81 38.97
CA PRO A 596 -9.98 3.00 38.10
C PRO A 596 -11.20 3.56 38.87
N GLY A 597 -11.09 4.82 39.31
CA GLY A 597 -12.12 5.51 40.08
C GLY A 597 -13.38 5.88 39.31
N GLY A 598 -13.41 5.63 37.99
CA GLY A 598 -14.51 6.02 37.12
C GLY A 598 -14.69 7.54 37.04
N GLU A 599 -15.86 7.95 36.58
CA GLU A 599 -16.27 9.35 36.51
C GLU A 599 -17.78 9.50 36.74
N ARG A 600 -18.22 10.74 36.93
CA ARG A 600 -19.61 11.13 36.69
C ARG A 600 -19.69 11.78 35.32
N TYR A 601 -20.19 11.04 34.34
CA TYR A 601 -20.21 11.46 32.94
C TYR A 601 -21.56 12.06 32.55
N PHE A 602 -21.58 12.71 31.40
CA PHE A 602 -22.78 13.33 30.88
C PHE A 602 -23.56 12.39 29.94
N ASN A 603 -24.75 12.02 30.37
CA ASN A 603 -25.90 11.62 29.54
C ASN A 603 -27.18 12.18 30.18
N SER A 604 -28.37 11.92 29.63
CA SER A 604 -29.67 12.31 30.23
C SER A 604 -29.86 11.84 31.68
N ASN A 605 -28.99 10.97 32.20
CA ASN A 605 -29.00 10.46 33.56
C ASN A 605 -27.92 10.99 34.50
N ALA A 606 -26.94 11.78 34.04
CA ALA A 606 -25.77 12.24 34.83
C ALA A 606 -25.20 11.12 35.73
N ALA A 607 -25.07 9.93 35.13
CA ALA A 607 -24.77 8.69 35.82
C ALA A 607 -23.28 8.58 36.16
N PHE A 608 -23.00 7.76 37.17
CA PHE A 608 -21.65 7.31 37.46
C PHE A 608 -21.29 6.15 36.55
N TYR A 609 -20.05 6.12 36.07
CA TYR A 609 -19.59 5.14 35.11
C TYR A 609 -18.13 4.78 35.32
N GLY A 610 -17.81 3.52 35.01
CA GLY A 610 -16.42 3.14 34.79
C GLY A 610 -15.64 2.69 36.00
N LEU A 611 -16.24 2.58 37.19
CA LEU A 611 -15.54 2.01 38.36
C LEU A 611 -14.97 0.63 38.02
N GLY A 612 -13.70 0.41 38.35
CA GLY A 612 -12.99 -0.83 38.02
C GLY A 612 -12.56 -0.95 36.55
N LYS A 613 -13.04 -0.09 35.65
CA LYS A 613 -12.76 -0.17 34.20
C LYS A 613 -11.92 0.98 33.67
N TYR A 614 -12.08 2.18 34.24
CA TYR A 614 -11.49 3.40 33.74
C TYR A 614 -11.00 4.28 34.89
N GLY A 615 -9.79 4.81 34.73
CA GLY A 615 -9.27 5.91 35.55
C GLY A 615 -9.25 7.18 34.72
N PHE A 616 -9.82 8.27 35.24
CA PHE A 616 -9.88 9.57 34.58
C PHE A 616 -9.30 10.64 35.49
N TRP A 617 -8.38 11.45 34.98
CA TRP A 617 -7.75 12.55 35.71
C TRP A 617 -7.78 13.83 34.92
N TRP A 618 -8.28 14.91 35.53
CA TRP A 618 -8.27 16.20 34.87
C TRP A 618 -6.87 16.74 34.62
N SER A 619 -6.73 17.45 33.51
CA SER A 619 -5.66 18.43 33.30
C SER A 619 -6.15 19.84 33.62
N SER A 620 -5.25 20.72 34.04
CA SER A 620 -5.50 22.16 34.12
C SER A 620 -5.58 22.84 32.73
N SER A 621 -5.18 22.15 31.65
CA SER A 621 -5.25 22.68 30.29
C SER A 621 -6.64 22.50 29.66
N THR A 622 -7.12 23.54 28.98
CA THR A 622 -8.38 23.51 28.21
C THR A 622 -8.14 23.22 26.74
N ARG A 623 -9.10 22.55 26.07
CA ARG A 623 -9.13 22.46 24.61
C ARG A 623 -9.85 23.66 24.00
N ASP A 624 -11.01 23.98 24.57
CA ASP A 624 -11.88 25.09 24.16
C ASP A 624 -12.77 25.51 25.34
N ASP A 625 -13.79 26.33 25.07
CA ASP A 625 -14.72 26.83 26.09
C ASP A 625 -15.55 25.73 26.75
N ARG A 626 -15.85 24.65 26.03
CA ARG A 626 -16.68 23.52 26.50
C ARG A 626 -15.85 22.40 27.10
N ASP A 627 -14.71 22.09 26.49
CA ASP A 627 -13.95 20.88 26.75
C ASP A 627 -12.58 21.19 27.39
N ALA A 628 -12.18 20.32 28.31
CA ALA A 628 -10.84 20.34 28.92
C ALA A 628 -10.14 19.00 28.74
N TYR A 629 -8.80 19.02 28.76
CA TYR A 629 -8.01 17.81 28.59
C TYR A 629 -8.11 16.93 29.84
N SER A 630 -8.09 15.62 29.61
CA SER A 630 -8.13 14.58 30.62
C SER A 630 -7.15 13.48 30.25
N PHE A 631 -6.51 12.93 31.26
CA PHE A 631 -5.68 11.75 31.15
C PHE A 631 -6.49 10.52 31.54
N SER A 632 -6.39 9.43 30.77
CA SER A 632 -7.19 8.24 31.01
C SER A 632 -6.42 6.94 30.86
N LEU A 633 -6.78 5.95 31.69
CA LEU A 633 -6.24 4.59 31.67
C LEU A 633 -7.39 3.59 31.62
N TYR A 634 -7.29 2.58 30.76
CA TYR A 634 -8.35 1.60 30.51
C TYR A 634 -7.94 0.19 30.93
N TYR A 635 -8.92 -0.63 31.31
CA TYR A 635 -8.66 -2.00 31.79
C TYR A 635 -8.28 -3.00 30.68
N THR A 636 -8.67 -2.75 29.43
CA THR A 636 -8.49 -3.64 28.27
C THR A 636 -7.15 -3.52 27.56
N ASP A 637 -6.42 -2.43 27.80
CA ASP A 637 -5.16 -2.14 27.13
C ASP A 637 -4.14 -1.52 28.08
N SER A 638 -2.95 -1.29 27.57
CA SER A 638 -1.81 -0.71 28.28
C SER A 638 -1.56 0.75 27.88
N ASN A 639 -2.52 1.36 27.19
CA ASN A 639 -2.36 2.66 26.58
C ASN A 639 -2.79 3.77 27.55
N PRO A 640 -1.98 4.84 27.69
CA PRO A 640 -2.38 6.09 28.31
C PRO A 640 -3.00 7.03 27.28
N TYR A 641 -4.22 7.47 27.54
CA TYR A 641 -5.00 8.32 26.65
C TYR A 641 -4.96 9.77 27.13
N LEU A 642 -4.56 10.67 26.24
CA LEU A 642 -4.78 12.11 26.39
C LEU A 642 -5.99 12.50 25.56
N VAL A 643 -7.12 12.66 26.24
CA VAL A 643 -8.43 12.91 25.66
C VAL A 643 -8.95 14.24 26.16
N TYR A 644 -10.14 14.63 25.73
CA TYR A 644 -10.83 15.80 26.24
C TYR A 644 -12.29 15.47 26.48
N TYR A 645 -12.84 16.07 27.53
CA TYR A 645 -14.22 15.88 27.93
C TYR A 645 -14.84 17.21 28.34
N GLU A 646 -16.17 17.25 28.37
CA GLU A 646 -16.92 18.42 28.79
C GLU A 646 -16.54 18.79 30.23
N LYS A 647 -16.30 20.09 30.48
CA LYS A 647 -15.87 20.63 31.79
C LYS A 647 -16.81 20.30 32.96
N VAL A 648 -18.04 19.86 32.69
CA VAL A 648 -19.04 19.48 33.70
C VAL A 648 -18.90 18.05 34.22
N ARG A 649 -18.16 17.16 33.54
CA ARG A 649 -17.95 15.79 34.05
C ARG A 649 -17.20 15.82 35.38
N ALA A 650 -17.43 14.85 36.26
CA ALA A 650 -16.65 14.72 37.49
C ALA A 650 -15.57 13.64 37.33
N GLN A 651 -14.30 14.01 37.39
CA GLN A 651 -13.15 13.10 37.26
C GLN A 651 -12.19 13.28 38.43
N SER A 652 -11.30 12.31 38.65
CA SER A 652 -10.30 12.42 39.71
C SER A 652 -9.34 13.58 39.42
N CYS A 653 -8.71 14.08 40.48
CA CYS A 653 -7.64 15.06 40.40
C CYS A 653 -6.42 14.52 41.14
N ARG A 654 -5.23 14.89 40.70
CA ARG A 654 -3.96 14.47 41.28
C ARG A 654 -2.96 15.60 41.12
N CYS A 655 -2.13 15.82 42.14
CA CYS A 655 -1.20 16.94 42.15
C CYS A 655 0.20 16.51 41.70
N ILE A 656 0.87 17.42 40.99
CA ILE A 656 2.29 17.38 40.63
C ILE A 656 2.99 18.56 41.31
N LYS A 657 4.25 18.37 41.72
CA LYS A 657 5.05 19.41 42.38
C LYS A 657 5.56 20.43 41.36
N ASP A 658 5.55 21.71 41.74
CA ASP A 658 6.03 22.85 40.93
C ASP A 658 7.52 22.78 40.56
#